data_AF-A0A937PPL0-F1
#
_entry.id   AF-A0A937PPL0-F1
#
_cell.length_a   1.000
_cell.length_b   1.000
_cell.length_c   1.000
_cell.angle_alpha   90.00
_cell.angle_beta   90.00
_cell.angle_gamma   90.00
#
_symmetry.space_group_name_H-M   'P 1'
#
loop_
_entity.id
_entity.type
_entity.pdbx_description
1 polymer ?
#
loop_
_entity_poly.entity_id
_entity_poly.type
_entity_poly.pdbx_seq_one_letter_code
_entity_poly.pdbx_strand_id
1 'polypeptide(L)'
;MSIRHSKIAAAAIVGPLSCLVFALAACAAGQPPAVVCPEKATANLKLAARELRRYIYLRTGKLLPVGATGNGIVLRVDKKLRPQQYRLHGGGATLTISGGSDVAVLYGAYHFAEKLGVRFYLHGDVIPDKQIALAIPALDETHKPLFELRGIQPFHDFFEGPDWWNADDYKAYASQLAKLRMNFLGLHNYPERRGGYPGPEPTVWIGLPKDCDKQGRVTYSYPAFFANTLRPGWGNVPMKTSEYAGGAASLFAADAFGADAQAGHFPWPTKPANCNEVFNRTGDMYRDAFGFARALGVKICVGTETPLTVPQKVKERLKAQGRDPSAPDVVKELYAGVFRRLSRAFPVDYYWLWTPEGWAWGGNKAGQFKATTRDIRAALGALKEIGNPLTLATCGWVLGPTHDRAALDAFLPKTSPMACINRKLGHEGVEPAFANISGRPKWAIPWMENDVNMVGPQPWVGRMRYDAVDARRFGCTGLMGLHWRTKALEMNVAALAAAAWDQAWVPEGFDTTPVKPSKGKDGAIGGKAAHFNAPVADAAVPAVYQNVRYNLKSYELVVPDGTYTVTLQFNEPAHTEAGKRVFGVKIQGRKVIDKLDIVDRVGRNKALDLNFPNTGVNDGTLSIEFVRKVEHPCIAGIVISGKTKAVNQVPSRLFDRRINCGGKAVAKYEADKNTAKARNSSPKQRTMPVADFYLDYARANFGEAVAEPLAELLARLDGVKLPEISAWKKGPGVIAPGGRSRNVVGKLVDELTALRPRVKGPGNLERYDYWLHTYQGMAAMAEVSGLRGRLDREMHKKDWQAALKARIELARAWTRLMTLQTAIVRTPGELGTIANLEHQSRRRAGLVEGRDAALVKALGKPLPPEAAPGRVYTGPAQLILPTVRSVVVRAEPLKIKIIALDRQEVKSVTLHLRPLGRGKWRDIPAKHLGRAVYAVSLPPAQADFEYHVTAKSATGATLVWPATAPRINQTVVVAPATNPQKFRSLRTDKDLGPTHER
;
A
#
# COMPACT_ATOMS: atom_id res chain seq x y z
N MET A 1 63.69 4.67 22.77
CA MET A 1 63.18 3.40 23.31
C MET A 1 61.92 3.02 22.55
N SER A 2 61.87 1.77 22.07
CA SER A 2 60.96 1.25 21.02
C SER A 2 59.48 1.24 21.41
N ILE A 3 58.60 1.71 20.52
CA ILE A 3 57.15 1.44 20.55
C ILE A 3 56.84 0.47 19.40
N ARG A 4 56.57 -0.78 19.76
CA ARG A 4 56.05 -1.82 18.86
C ARG A 4 54.56 -1.59 18.62
N HIS A 5 54.17 -1.47 17.35
CA HIS A 5 52.79 -1.68 16.90
C HIS A 5 52.56 -3.17 16.65
N SER A 6 51.66 -3.79 17.42
CA SER A 6 51.17 -5.14 17.17
C SER A 6 49.83 -5.10 16.44
N LYS A 7 49.83 -5.75 15.27
CA LYS A 7 48.69 -6.05 14.39
C LYS A 7 47.61 -6.83 15.14
N ILE A 8 46.34 -6.45 14.98
CA ILE A 8 45.19 -7.35 15.13
C ILE A 8 44.48 -7.40 13.78
N ALA A 9 44.36 -8.61 13.26
CA ALA A 9 43.87 -8.93 11.94
C ALA A 9 42.37 -8.65 11.79
N ALA A 10 42.01 -7.89 10.75
CA ALA A 10 40.68 -7.91 10.19
C ALA A 10 40.59 -9.09 9.22
N ALA A 11 39.80 -10.11 9.58
CA ALA A 11 39.43 -11.19 8.68
C ALA A 11 38.48 -10.63 7.61
N ALA A 12 39.04 -10.24 6.47
CA ALA A 12 38.29 -9.99 5.25
C ALA A 12 37.85 -11.34 4.68
N ILE A 13 36.59 -11.73 4.91
CA ILE A 13 35.94 -12.74 4.06
C ILE A 13 35.45 -11.98 2.83
N VAL A 14 36.36 -11.82 1.87
CA VAL A 14 36.03 -11.51 0.48
C VAL A 14 35.41 -12.79 -0.10
N GLY A 15 34.08 -12.85 -0.12
CA GLY A 15 33.37 -13.81 -0.98
C GLY A 15 33.61 -13.41 -2.44
N PRO A 16 33.84 -14.34 -3.38
CA PRO A 16 34.28 -13.98 -4.71
C PRO A 16 33.14 -13.26 -5.44
N LEU A 17 33.48 -12.09 -6.00
CA LEU A 17 32.86 -11.56 -7.20
C LEU A 17 33.01 -12.62 -8.30
N SER A 18 32.05 -13.53 -8.41
CA SER A 18 31.91 -14.31 -9.63
C SER A 18 31.30 -13.38 -10.67
N CYS A 19 32.16 -12.70 -11.42
CA CYS A 19 31.91 -12.49 -12.84
C CYS A 19 31.45 -13.83 -13.39
N LEU A 20 30.15 -13.98 -13.67
CA LEU A 20 29.65 -15.10 -14.45
C LEU A 20 30.26 -15.00 -15.85
N VAL A 21 31.45 -15.56 -16.00
CA VAL A 21 31.94 -16.04 -17.28
C VAL A 21 30.95 -17.12 -17.67
N PHE A 22 30.08 -16.82 -18.63
CA PHE A 22 29.28 -17.82 -19.31
C PHE A 22 30.27 -18.83 -19.90
N ALA A 23 30.39 -20.00 -19.26
CA ALA A 23 31.07 -21.13 -19.88
C ALA A 23 30.30 -21.49 -21.14
N LEU A 24 30.90 -21.20 -22.29
CA LEU A 24 30.45 -21.62 -23.62
C LEU A 24 30.50 -23.15 -23.66
N ALA A 25 29.42 -23.81 -23.24
CA ALA A 25 29.16 -25.19 -23.64
C ALA A 25 28.80 -25.14 -25.13
N ALA A 26 29.76 -25.48 -25.98
CA ALA A 26 29.54 -25.68 -27.40
C ALA A 26 28.42 -26.71 -27.60
N CYS A 27 27.37 -26.33 -28.32
CA CYS A 27 26.29 -27.23 -28.70
C CYS A 27 26.84 -28.35 -29.58
N ALA A 28 26.86 -29.58 -29.07
CA ALA A 28 26.88 -30.77 -29.90
C ALA A 28 25.61 -30.77 -30.78
N ALA A 29 25.77 -31.16 -32.05
CA ALA A 29 24.73 -31.13 -33.08
C ALA A 29 23.43 -31.80 -32.62
N GLY A 30 22.41 -30.98 -32.35
CA GLY A 30 21.07 -31.39 -31.94
C GLY A 30 20.04 -30.35 -32.37
N GLN A 31 18.77 -30.74 -32.42
CA GLN A 31 17.66 -29.86 -32.80
C GLN A 31 17.70 -28.51 -32.06
N PRO A 32 17.32 -27.38 -32.71
CA PRO A 32 17.33 -26.08 -32.06
C PRO A 32 16.44 -26.07 -30.81
N PRO A 33 16.82 -25.33 -29.75
CA PRO A 33 16.11 -25.36 -28.48
C PRO A 33 14.65 -24.87 -28.65
N ALA A 34 13.73 -25.59 -28.01
CA ALA A 34 12.30 -25.31 -27.99
C ALA A 34 11.80 -25.07 -26.57
N VAL A 35 10.63 -24.43 -26.45
CA VAL A 35 9.85 -24.44 -25.21
C VAL A 35 8.87 -25.60 -25.28
N VAL A 36 9.09 -26.62 -24.44
CA VAL A 36 8.31 -27.86 -24.41
C VAL A 36 7.18 -27.74 -23.41
N CYS A 37 5.94 -27.77 -23.91
CA CYS A 37 4.72 -27.67 -23.13
C CYS A 37 3.77 -28.83 -23.52
N PRO A 38 3.24 -29.61 -22.54
CA PRO A 38 2.37 -30.74 -22.85
C PRO A 38 1.19 -30.38 -23.74
N GLU A 39 0.80 -31.26 -24.66
CA GLU A 39 -0.30 -31.00 -25.61
C GLU A 39 -1.63 -30.69 -24.90
N LYS A 40 -1.96 -31.50 -23.88
CA LYS A 40 -3.12 -31.31 -22.98
C LYS A 40 -2.80 -30.41 -21.78
N ALA A 41 -2.04 -29.34 -21.99
CA ALA A 41 -1.69 -28.36 -20.96
C ALA A 41 -2.88 -27.47 -20.54
N THR A 42 -2.88 -27.05 -19.27
CA THR A 42 -3.80 -26.03 -18.73
C THR A 42 -3.53 -24.64 -19.34
N ALA A 43 -4.44 -23.69 -19.14
CA ALA A 43 -4.30 -22.34 -19.67
C ALA A 43 -3.02 -21.64 -19.17
N ASN A 44 -2.72 -21.75 -17.86
CA ASN A 44 -1.52 -21.13 -17.28
C ASN A 44 -0.23 -21.78 -17.75
N LEU A 45 -0.22 -23.10 -18.00
CA LEU A 45 0.97 -23.78 -18.52
C LEU A 45 1.25 -23.39 -19.98
N LYS A 46 0.19 -23.19 -20.78
CA LYS A 46 0.30 -22.63 -22.14
C LYS A 46 0.73 -21.16 -22.14
N LEU A 47 0.23 -20.37 -21.19
CA LEU A 47 0.66 -18.99 -20.99
C LEU A 47 2.15 -18.93 -20.61
N ALA A 48 2.60 -19.76 -19.67
CA ALA A 48 3.99 -19.86 -19.25
C ALA A 48 4.92 -20.15 -20.43
N ALA A 49 4.53 -21.09 -21.31
CA ALA A 49 5.30 -21.42 -22.51
C ALA A 49 5.45 -20.22 -23.47
N ARG A 50 4.36 -19.47 -23.68
CA ARG A 50 4.36 -18.30 -24.56
C ARG A 50 5.11 -17.11 -23.96
N GLU A 51 5.00 -16.89 -22.66
CA GLU A 51 5.76 -15.86 -21.94
C GLU A 51 7.26 -16.15 -21.95
N LEU A 52 7.68 -17.41 -21.76
CA LEU A 52 9.08 -17.81 -21.92
C LEU A 52 9.60 -17.49 -23.33
N ARG A 53 8.87 -17.92 -24.36
CA ARG A 53 9.22 -17.58 -25.75
C ARG A 53 9.33 -16.08 -25.95
N ARG A 54 8.38 -15.30 -25.42
CA ARG A 54 8.35 -13.83 -25.51
C ARG A 54 9.59 -13.20 -24.87
N TYR A 55 9.93 -13.55 -23.63
CA TYR A 55 11.09 -12.95 -22.96
C TYR A 55 12.42 -13.41 -23.56
N ILE A 56 12.52 -14.65 -24.02
CA ILE A 56 13.71 -15.12 -24.76
C ILE A 56 13.85 -14.29 -26.05
N TYR A 57 12.77 -14.08 -26.81
CA TYR A 57 12.80 -13.24 -28.02
C TYR A 57 13.22 -11.80 -27.71
N LEU A 58 12.61 -11.17 -26.70
CA LEU A 58 12.97 -9.80 -26.31
C LEU A 58 14.45 -9.68 -25.91
N ARG A 59 14.99 -10.71 -25.23
CA ARG A 59 16.36 -10.69 -24.71
C ARG A 59 17.42 -11.15 -25.70
N THR A 60 17.09 -11.96 -26.69
CA THR A 60 18.06 -12.60 -27.59
C THR A 60 17.82 -12.33 -29.07
N GLY A 61 16.66 -11.80 -29.43
CA GLY A 61 16.19 -11.71 -30.82
C GLY A 61 15.79 -13.06 -31.42
N LYS A 62 15.91 -14.18 -30.69
CA LYS A 62 15.57 -15.52 -31.17
C LYS A 62 14.17 -15.92 -30.71
N LEU A 63 13.29 -16.19 -31.67
CA LEU A 63 11.94 -16.67 -31.41
C LEU A 63 11.92 -18.21 -31.39
N LEU A 64 11.91 -18.80 -30.19
CA LEU A 64 11.90 -20.27 -30.06
C LEU A 64 10.53 -20.87 -30.46
N PRO A 65 10.50 -22.08 -31.04
CA PRO A 65 9.25 -22.81 -31.22
C PRO A 65 8.67 -23.22 -29.85
N VAL A 66 7.34 -23.33 -29.80
CA VAL A 66 6.60 -23.92 -28.66
C VAL A 66 5.96 -25.20 -29.16
N GLY A 67 6.27 -26.33 -28.55
CA GLY A 67 5.82 -27.65 -29.00
C GLY A 67 5.66 -28.65 -27.85
N ALA A 68 5.10 -29.83 -28.16
CA ALA A 68 4.89 -30.90 -27.17
C ALA A 68 6.15 -31.75 -26.92
N THR A 69 7.10 -31.74 -27.84
CA THR A 69 8.35 -32.50 -27.81
C THR A 69 9.52 -31.60 -28.22
N GLY A 70 10.74 -32.01 -27.89
CA GLY A 70 11.98 -31.32 -28.23
C GLY A 70 12.95 -31.21 -27.05
N ASN A 71 14.09 -30.58 -27.31
CA ASN A 71 15.11 -30.26 -26.30
C ASN A 71 15.08 -28.76 -26.01
N GLY A 72 15.37 -28.33 -24.78
CA GLY A 72 15.34 -26.92 -24.40
C GLY A 72 14.70 -26.69 -23.03
N ILE A 73 13.61 -25.92 -22.96
CA ILE A 73 12.96 -25.58 -21.68
C ILE A 73 11.67 -26.39 -21.52
N VAL A 74 11.63 -27.30 -20.56
CA VAL A 74 10.51 -28.23 -20.32
C VAL A 74 9.63 -27.73 -19.18
N LEU A 75 8.32 -27.60 -19.43
CA LEU A 75 7.33 -27.20 -18.43
C LEU A 75 6.56 -28.40 -17.90
N ARG A 76 6.48 -28.57 -16.58
CA ARG A 76 5.69 -29.66 -15.96
C ARG A 76 5.07 -29.27 -14.63
N VAL A 77 3.89 -29.82 -14.34
CA VAL A 77 3.33 -29.79 -12.99
C VAL A 77 3.88 -30.99 -12.22
N ASP A 78 4.45 -30.74 -11.04
CA ASP A 78 4.98 -31.76 -10.13
C ASP A 78 4.25 -31.71 -8.80
N LYS A 79 3.32 -32.65 -8.58
CA LYS A 79 2.49 -32.73 -7.39
C LYS A 79 3.26 -33.01 -6.09
N LYS A 80 4.57 -33.33 -6.16
CA LYS A 80 5.44 -33.45 -4.98
C LYS A 80 5.80 -32.08 -4.40
N LEU A 81 5.70 -31.00 -5.19
CA LEU A 81 5.88 -29.63 -4.74
C LEU A 81 4.58 -29.08 -4.15
N ARG A 82 4.69 -28.13 -3.21
CA ARG A 82 3.52 -27.41 -2.69
C ARG A 82 2.84 -26.57 -3.79
N PRO A 83 1.53 -26.24 -3.69
CA PRO A 83 0.79 -25.61 -4.77
C PRO A 83 1.41 -24.35 -5.37
N GLN A 84 2.14 -23.56 -4.58
CA GLN A 84 2.80 -22.32 -5.03
C GLN A 84 4.32 -22.46 -5.19
N GLN A 85 4.88 -23.63 -4.91
CA GLN A 85 6.31 -23.91 -4.97
C GLN A 85 6.73 -24.29 -6.39
N TYR A 86 7.90 -23.84 -6.82
CA TYR A 86 8.46 -24.17 -8.13
C TYR A 86 9.96 -24.50 -8.05
N ARG A 87 10.47 -25.22 -9.05
CA ARG A 87 11.88 -25.60 -9.18
C ARG A 87 12.35 -25.41 -10.62
N LEU A 88 13.51 -24.80 -10.78
CA LEU A 88 14.26 -24.71 -12.04
C LEU A 88 15.47 -25.64 -11.90
N HIS A 89 15.56 -26.66 -12.74
CA HIS A 89 16.60 -27.69 -12.64
C HIS A 89 17.12 -28.11 -14.03
N GLY A 90 18.44 -28.11 -14.22
CA GLY A 90 19.11 -28.49 -15.46
C GLY A 90 19.92 -27.33 -16.06
N GLY A 91 20.42 -27.50 -17.28
CA GLY A 91 21.29 -26.55 -17.95
C GLY A 91 21.83 -27.08 -19.28
N GLY A 92 22.39 -26.21 -20.11
CA GLY A 92 22.95 -26.59 -21.41
C GLY A 92 21.86 -27.05 -22.38
N ALA A 93 21.72 -28.37 -22.58
CA ALA A 93 20.77 -28.95 -23.53
C ALA A 93 19.31 -28.96 -23.03
N THR A 94 19.06 -29.03 -21.71
CA THR A 94 17.70 -29.06 -21.16
C THR A 94 17.60 -28.45 -19.77
N LEU A 95 16.62 -27.56 -19.59
CA LEU A 95 16.21 -26.97 -18.31
C LEU A 95 14.74 -27.31 -18.05
N THR A 96 14.44 -27.90 -16.90
CA THR A 96 13.06 -28.18 -16.48
C THR A 96 12.58 -27.11 -15.50
N ILE A 97 11.43 -26.51 -15.81
CA ILE A 97 10.66 -25.67 -14.88
C ILE A 97 9.46 -26.47 -14.41
N SER A 98 9.46 -26.79 -13.12
CA SER A 98 8.41 -27.56 -12.46
C SER A 98 7.71 -26.77 -11.36
N GLY A 99 6.42 -27.00 -11.15
CA GLY A 99 5.64 -26.32 -10.11
C GLY A 99 4.56 -27.21 -9.52
N GLY A 100 4.21 -27.01 -8.26
CA GLY A 100 3.16 -27.79 -7.58
C GLY A 100 1.75 -27.55 -8.11
N SER A 101 1.58 -26.46 -8.87
CA SER A 101 0.39 -26.17 -9.68
C SER A 101 0.83 -25.53 -11.00
N ASP A 102 -0.11 -25.33 -11.92
CA ASP A 102 0.16 -24.64 -13.18
C ASP A 102 0.53 -23.15 -13.00
N VAL A 103 -0.08 -22.47 -12.01
CA VAL A 103 0.32 -21.12 -11.58
C VAL A 103 1.76 -21.11 -11.05
N ALA A 104 2.17 -22.14 -10.30
CA ALA A 104 3.56 -22.21 -9.83
C ALA A 104 4.56 -22.40 -11.00
N VAL A 105 4.18 -23.12 -12.06
CA VAL A 105 5.01 -23.19 -13.27
C VAL A 105 5.11 -21.82 -13.95
N LEU A 106 4.00 -21.07 -14.00
CA LEU A 106 4.00 -19.69 -14.50
C LEU A 106 4.93 -18.79 -13.68
N TYR A 107 4.94 -18.92 -12.34
CA TYR A 107 5.92 -18.23 -11.49
C TYR A 107 7.37 -18.62 -11.81
N GLY A 108 7.63 -19.91 -12.03
CA GLY A 108 8.95 -20.39 -12.46
C GLY A 108 9.38 -19.82 -13.81
N ALA A 109 8.46 -19.66 -14.76
CA ALA A 109 8.72 -19.03 -16.05
C ALA A 109 9.11 -17.54 -15.91
N TYR A 110 8.45 -16.80 -15.02
CA TYR A 110 8.82 -15.42 -14.73
C TYR A 110 10.15 -15.30 -13.97
N HIS A 111 10.43 -16.21 -13.03
CA HIS A 111 11.74 -16.29 -12.37
C HIS A 111 12.86 -16.60 -13.37
N PHE A 112 12.60 -17.44 -14.38
CA PHE A 112 13.55 -17.65 -15.47
C PHE A 112 13.77 -16.37 -16.30
N ALA A 113 12.72 -15.60 -16.59
CA ALA A 113 12.87 -14.32 -17.28
C ALA A 113 13.74 -13.33 -16.47
N GLU A 114 13.66 -13.34 -15.14
CA GLU A 114 14.55 -12.56 -14.26
C GLU A 114 16.03 -12.96 -14.42
N LYS A 115 16.33 -14.25 -14.67
CA LYS A 115 17.69 -14.73 -14.99
C LYS A 115 18.20 -14.23 -16.35
N LEU A 116 17.30 -13.83 -17.26
CA LEU A 116 17.66 -13.15 -18.51
C LEU A 116 17.85 -11.63 -18.34
N GLY A 117 17.69 -11.11 -17.12
CA GLY A 117 17.81 -9.69 -16.78
C GLY A 117 16.50 -8.90 -16.84
N VAL A 118 15.36 -9.53 -17.09
CA VAL A 118 14.05 -8.86 -17.07
C VAL A 118 13.67 -8.52 -15.62
N ARG A 119 13.02 -7.37 -15.40
CA ARG A 119 12.39 -7.06 -14.10
C ARG A 119 10.92 -6.72 -14.28
N PHE A 120 10.13 -7.03 -13.27
CA PHE A 120 8.69 -6.79 -13.25
C PHE A 120 8.34 -5.76 -12.19
N TYR A 121 7.45 -4.86 -12.55
CA TYR A 121 6.89 -3.84 -11.66
C TYR A 121 5.39 -3.74 -11.89
N LEU A 122 4.67 -3.10 -10.96
CA LEU A 122 3.21 -2.97 -11.06
C LEU A 122 2.76 -2.29 -12.36
N HIS A 123 3.52 -1.31 -12.86
CA HIS A 123 3.18 -0.57 -14.07
C HIS A 123 3.56 -1.30 -15.38
N GLY A 124 4.47 -2.29 -15.34
CA GLY A 124 4.99 -2.90 -16.56
C GLY A 124 6.30 -3.67 -16.40
N ASP A 125 6.79 -4.19 -17.53
CA ASP A 125 8.01 -4.97 -17.64
C ASP A 125 9.19 -4.04 -17.97
N VAL A 126 10.37 -4.33 -17.41
CA VAL A 126 11.63 -3.69 -17.79
C VAL A 126 12.49 -4.69 -18.54
N ILE A 127 12.70 -4.39 -19.82
CA ILE A 127 13.57 -5.16 -20.71
C ILE A 127 14.89 -4.40 -20.86
N PRO A 128 16.04 -4.98 -20.49
CA PRO A 128 17.33 -4.36 -20.72
C PRO A 128 17.56 -4.07 -22.20
N ASP A 129 18.04 -2.86 -22.49
CA ASP A 129 18.27 -2.40 -23.86
C ASP A 129 19.27 -3.30 -24.61
N LYS A 130 20.29 -3.83 -23.94
CA LYS A 130 21.31 -4.69 -24.57
C LYS A 130 20.79 -6.13 -24.69
N GLN A 131 20.64 -6.65 -25.91
CA GLN A 131 20.36 -8.07 -26.13
C GLN A 131 21.58 -8.95 -25.79
N ILE A 132 21.33 -10.18 -25.38
CA ILE A 132 22.33 -11.19 -25.01
C ILE A 132 22.26 -12.38 -25.98
N ALA A 133 23.33 -13.17 -26.03
CA ALA A 133 23.31 -14.44 -26.74
C ALA A 133 22.29 -15.39 -26.08
N LEU A 134 21.67 -16.24 -26.90
CA LEU A 134 20.81 -17.31 -26.39
C LEU A 134 21.66 -18.37 -25.71
N ALA A 135 21.51 -18.50 -24.39
CA ALA A 135 22.08 -19.58 -23.59
C ALA A 135 21.05 -20.04 -22.56
N ILE A 136 20.91 -21.36 -22.37
CA ILE A 136 20.09 -21.92 -21.30
C ILE A 136 20.98 -22.05 -20.05
N PRO A 137 20.80 -21.20 -19.02
CA PRO A 137 21.64 -21.23 -17.83
C PRO A 137 21.50 -22.55 -17.09
N ALA A 138 22.61 -23.02 -16.50
CA ALA A 138 22.59 -24.08 -15.52
C ALA A 138 22.01 -23.57 -14.21
N LEU A 139 20.91 -24.19 -13.75
CA LEU A 139 20.17 -23.80 -12.56
C LEU A 139 19.79 -25.06 -11.76
N ASP A 140 19.89 -24.98 -10.44
CA ASP A 140 19.29 -25.94 -9.51
C ASP A 140 18.73 -25.17 -8.31
N GLU A 141 17.55 -24.60 -8.49
CA GLU A 141 16.91 -23.73 -7.50
C GLU A 141 15.49 -24.18 -7.22
N THR A 142 15.11 -24.22 -5.94
CA THR A 142 13.72 -24.49 -5.51
C THR A 142 13.22 -23.32 -4.65
N HIS A 143 12.08 -22.76 -5.04
CA HIS A 143 11.52 -21.55 -4.43
C HIS A 143 10.14 -21.83 -3.85
N LYS A 144 9.91 -21.37 -2.61
CA LYS A 144 8.62 -21.45 -1.91
C LYS A 144 8.27 -20.09 -1.30
N PRO A 145 7.00 -19.67 -1.31
CA PRO A 145 6.64 -18.39 -0.72
C PRO A 145 6.71 -18.45 0.82
N LEU A 146 7.01 -17.31 1.45
CA LEU A 146 6.97 -17.14 2.90
C LEU A 146 5.58 -16.78 3.42
N PHE A 147 4.71 -16.28 2.52
CA PHE A 147 3.31 -15.93 2.77
C PHE A 147 2.40 -16.59 1.75
N GLU A 148 1.29 -17.17 2.19
CA GLU A 148 0.31 -17.84 1.33
C GLU A 148 -0.41 -16.84 0.42
N LEU A 149 -0.74 -15.65 0.93
CA LEU A 149 -1.31 -14.55 0.17
C LEU A 149 -0.35 -13.37 0.09
N ARG A 150 -0.17 -12.83 -1.11
CA ARG A 150 0.77 -11.76 -1.44
C ARG A 150 0.11 -10.84 -2.42
N GLY A 151 0.11 -9.53 -2.22
CA GLY A 151 -0.67 -8.69 -3.13
C GLY A 151 -0.67 -7.22 -2.85
N ILE A 152 -1.69 -6.56 -3.40
CA ILE A 152 -1.89 -5.13 -3.29
C ILE A 152 -3.30 -4.82 -2.79
N GLN A 153 -3.42 -3.68 -2.13
CA GLN A 153 -4.68 -3.07 -1.74
C GLN A 153 -4.73 -1.63 -2.31
N PRO A 154 -5.06 -1.46 -3.60
CA PRO A 154 -5.34 -0.14 -4.14
C PRO A 154 -6.60 0.42 -3.47
N PHE A 155 -6.53 1.67 -3.03
CA PHE A 155 -7.55 2.28 -2.17
C PHE A 155 -8.42 3.27 -2.94
N HIS A 156 -9.75 3.10 -2.90
CA HIS A 156 -10.69 4.02 -3.56
C HIS A 156 -10.94 5.26 -2.69
N ASP A 157 -10.80 6.44 -3.30
CA ASP A 157 -11.09 7.77 -2.71
C ASP A 157 -10.48 8.94 -3.52
N PHE A 158 -9.33 8.72 -4.19
CA PHE A 158 -8.55 9.76 -4.89
C PHE A 158 -8.34 9.49 -6.39
N PHE A 159 -7.94 10.53 -7.14
CA PHE A 159 -7.71 10.45 -8.59
C PHE A 159 -6.55 9.53 -8.97
N GLU A 160 -5.54 9.47 -8.11
CA GLU A 160 -4.33 8.66 -8.27
C GLU A 160 -4.61 7.15 -8.22
N GLY A 161 -5.71 6.77 -7.57
CA GLY A 161 -6.05 5.41 -7.23
C GLY A 161 -6.91 4.67 -8.28
N PRO A 162 -7.54 3.55 -7.87
CA PRO A 162 -8.35 2.69 -8.72
C PRO A 162 -9.65 3.32 -9.23
N ASP A 163 -10.04 4.49 -8.72
CA ASP A 163 -11.21 5.26 -9.16
C ASP A 163 -11.20 5.63 -10.65
N TRP A 164 -10.01 5.71 -11.26
CA TRP A 164 -9.80 6.01 -12.67
C TRP A 164 -9.42 4.79 -13.51
N TRP A 165 -9.36 3.61 -12.91
CA TRP A 165 -9.00 2.37 -13.61
C TRP A 165 -10.20 1.82 -14.38
N ASN A 166 -9.92 1.33 -15.59
CA ASN A 166 -10.85 0.60 -16.44
C ASN A 166 -10.46 -0.89 -16.53
N ALA A 167 -11.24 -1.70 -17.25
CA ALA A 167 -11.00 -3.14 -17.38
C ALA A 167 -9.56 -3.47 -17.82
N ASP A 168 -9.00 -2.72 -18.79
CA ASP A 168 -7.62 -2.89 -19.25
C ASP A 168 -6.57 -2.57 -18.18
N ASP A 169 -6.82 -1.56 -17.33
CA ASP A 169 -5.92 -1.22 -16.22
C ASP A 169 -5.88 -2.36 -15.20
N TYR A 170 -7.04 -2.82 -14.75
CA TYR A 170 -7.13 -3.96 -13.83
C TYR A 170 -6.49 -5.22 -14.40
N LYS A 171 -6.67 -5.53 -15.69
CA LYS A 171 -6.06 -6.69 -16.33
C LYS A 171 -4.55 -6.53 -16.51
N ALA A 172 -4.06 -5.33 -16.82
CA ALA A 172 -2.63 -5.04 -16.86
C ALA A 172 -2.01 -5.30 -15.47
N TYR A 173 -2.60 -4.74 -14.42
CA TYR A 173 -2.11 -4.91 -13.05
C TYR A 173 -2.23 -6.36 -12.57
N ALA A 174 -3.32 -7.07 -12.87
CA ALA A 174 -3.46 -8.49 -12.56
C ALA A 174 -2.37 -9.36 -13.23
N SER A 175 -2.01 -9.02 -14.48
CA SER A 175 -0.88 -9.67 -15.17
C SER A 175 0.44 -9.39 -14.44
N GLN A 176 0.67 -8.14 -14.01
CA GLN A 176 1.87 -7.78 -13.26
C GLN A 176 1.93 -8.43 -11.89
N LEU A 177 0.80 -8.63 -11.21
CA LEU A 177 0.77 -9.39 -9.95
C LEU A 177 1.27 -10.82 -10.16
N ALA A 178 0.83 -11.51 -11.21
CA ALA A 178 1.33 -12.86 -11.51
C ALA A 178 2.85 -12.86 -11.78
N LYS A 179 3.37 -11.86 -12.50
CA LYS A 179 4.81 -11.70 -12.77
C LYS A 179 5.64 -11.39 -11.52
N LEU A 180 5.09 -10.57 -10.63
CA LEU A 180 5.62 -10.31 -9.28
C LEU A 180 5.39 -11.48 -8.32
N ARG A 181 4.79 -12.59 -8.80
CA ARG A 181 4.45 -13.78 -8.01
C ARG A 181 3.53 -13.46 -6.82
N MET A 182 2.72 -12.42 -6.97
CA MET A 182 1.60 -12.04 -6.11
C MET A 182 0.30 -12.70 -6.58
N ASN A 183 -0.65 -12.88 -5.67
CA ASN A 183 -1.89 -13.62 -5.87
C ASN A 183 -3.10 -13.02 -5.12
N PHE A 184 -3.09 -11.73 -4.78
CA PHE A 184 -4.18 -11.07 -4.09
C PHE A 184 -4.40 -9.61 -4.54
N LEU A 185 -5.67 -9.23 -4.72
CA LEU A 185 -6.12 -7.87 -4.96
C LEU A 185 -7.30 -7.55 -4.03
N GLY A 186 -7.13 -6.54 -3.18
CA GLY A 186 -8.16 -6.10 -2.24
C GLY A 186 -8.61 -4.66 -2.46
N LEU A 187 -9.92 -4.41 -2.40
CA LEU A 187 -10.51 -3.08 -2.59
C LEU A 187 -11.34 -2.68 -1.37
N HIS A 188 -11.00 -1.52 -0.80
CA HIS A 188 -11.87 -0.81 0.13
C HIS A 188 -13.01 -0.13 -0.65
N ASN A 189 -14.19 0.02 -0.04
CA ASN A 189 -15.32 0.74 -0.62
C ASN A 189 -16.08 1.57 0.43
N TYR A 190 -16.24 2.86 0.17
CA TYR A 190 -17.10 3.75 0.97
C TYR A 190 -18.57 3.67 0.52
N PRO A 191 -19.49 3.23 1.40
CA PRO A 191 -20.90 2.99 1.07
C PRO A 191 -21.79 4.24 1.12
N GLU A 192 -21.33 5.35 1.71
CA GLU A 192 -22.13 6.57 1.85
C GLU A 192 -21.28 7.84 2.04
N ARG A 193 -21.78 8.94 1.51
CA ARG A 193 -21.23 10.28 1.73
C ARG A 193 -21.54 10.77 3.15
N ARG A 194 -20.53 11.03 3.97
CA ARG A 194 -20.69 11.65 5.31
C ARG A 194 -19.69 12.76 5.53
N GLY A 195 -20.11 13.96 5.92
CA GLY A 195 -19.19 15.01 6.41
C GLY A 195 -18.00 15.37 5.49
N GLY A 196 -18.12 15.20 4.17
CA GLY A 196 -17.03 15.43 3.21
C GLY A 196 -16.28 14.17 2.73
N TYR A 197 -16.60 13.00 3.27
CA TYR A 197 -16.12 11.69 2.81
C TYR A 197 -16.60 11.38 1.39
N PRO A 198 -15.86 10.56 0.62
CA PRO A 198 -16.21 10.13 -0.72
C PRO A 198 -17.28 9.06 -0.71
N GLY A 199 -17.88 8.81 -1.88
CA GLY A 199 -18.92 7.79 -2.08
C GLY A 199 -20.35 8.35 -2.06
N PRO A 200 -21.38 7.48 -2.19
CA PRO A 200 -21.26 6.02 -2.32
C PRO A 200 -20.46 5.57 -3.55
N GLU A 201 -19.58 4.59 -3.39
CA GLU A 201 -18.82 3.98 -4.48
C GLU A 201 -19.58 2.81 -5.12
N PRO A 202 -19.49 2.60 -6.45
CA PRO A 202 -20.29 1.58 -7.15
C PRO A 202 -19.75 0.15 -7.03
N THR A 203 -18.64 -0.08 -6.32
CA THR A 203 -18.03 -1.40 -6.15
C THR A 203 -18.95 -2.32 -5.34
N VAL A 204 -19.43 -1.85 -4.18
CA VAL A 204 -20.37 -2.58 -3.34
C VAL A 204 -21.73 -1.87 -3.32
N TRP A 205 -22.75 -2.55 -3.86
CA TRP A 205 -24.15 -2.12 -3.78
C TRP A 205 -24.80 -2.66 -2.51
N ILE A 206 -25.60 -1.82 -1.84
CA ILE A 206 -26.37 -2.17 -0.65
C ILE A 206 -27.86 -2.04 -0.96
N GLY A 207 -28.59 -3.15 -0.99
CA GLY A 207 -30.02 -3.15 -1.25
C GLY A 207 -30.66 -4.50 -0.90
N LEU A 208 -31.96 -4.62 -1.15
CA LEU A 208 -32.69 -5.84 -0.80
C LEU A 208 -32.47 -6.92 -1.86
N PRO A 209 -32.52 -8.22 -1.51
CA PRO A 209 -32.33 -9.29 -2.47
C PRO A 209 -33.22 -9.24 -3.71
N LYS A 210 -34.45 -8.70 -3.59
CA LYS A 210 -35.41 -8.53 -4.70
C LYS A 210 -35.02 -7.46 -5.72
N ASP A 211 -34.09 -6.57 -5.36
CA ASP A 211 -33.66 -5.45 -6.18
C ASP A 211 -32.43 -5.81 -7.07
N CYS A 212 -32.13 -7.10 -7.21
CA CYS A 212 -31.14 -7.61 -8.15
C CYS A 212 -31.61 -8.89 -8.85
N ASP A 213 -31.33 -9.01 -10.15
CA ASP A 213 -31.75 -10.17 -10.95
C ASP A 213 -30.83 -11.40 -10.76
N LYS A 214 -31.08 -12.47 -11.54
CA LYS A 214 -30.30 -13.72 -11.49
C LYS A 214 -28.86 -13.56 -12.01
N GLN A 215 -28.57 -12.48 -12.74
CA GLN A 215 -27.26 -12.11 -13.29
C GLN A 215 -26.53 -11.10 -12.39
N GLY A 216 -27.17 -10.67 -11.30
CA GLY A 216 -26.64 -9.66 -10.39
C GLY A 216 -26.78 -8.24 -10.92
N ARG A 217 -27.63 -8.00 -11.92
CA ARG A 217 -27.95 -6.63 -12.37
C ARG A 217 -28.91 -5.99 -11.38
N VAL A 218 -28.61 -4.76 -11.01
CA VAL A 218 -29.37 -3.97 -10.06
C VAL A 218 -30.57 -3.34 -10.76
N THR A 219 -31.75 -3.47 -10.14
CA THR A 219 -33.03 -2.90 -10.61
C THR A 219 -33.49 -1.72 -9.76
N TYR A 220 -32.97 -1.58 -8.52
CA TYR A 220 -33.10 -0.38 -7.70
C TYR A 220 -31.78 -0.01 -7.02
N SER A 221 -31.42 1.26 -7.08
CA SER A 221 -30.18 1.78 -6.51
C SER A 221 -30.28 3.25 -6.10
N TYR A 222 -29.12 3.85 -5.87
CA TYR A 222 -28.90 5.23 -5.45
C TYR A 222 -27.70 5.78 -6.21
N PRO A 223 -27.52 7.12 -6.27
CA PRO A 223 -26.35 7.71 -6.91
C PRO A 223 -25.05 7.16 -6.33
N ALA A 224 -24.20 6.62 -7.20
CA ALA A 224 -22.87 6.13 -6.86
C ALA A 224 -21.87 6.57 -7.92
N PHE A 225 -20.62 6.77 -7.50
CA PHE A 225 -19.58 7.36 -8.35
C PHE A 225 -18.18 7.06 -7.78
N PHE A 226 -17.18 6.99 -8.66
CA PHE A 226 -15.76 7.11 -8.29
C PHE A 226 -15.32 8.58 -8.37
N ALA A 227 -14.11 8.90 -7.94
CA ALA A 227 -13.47 10.20 -8.13
C ALA A 227 -13.46 10.59 -9.62
N ASN A 228 -13.77 11.85 -9.91
CA ASN A 228 -13.75 12.42 -11.25
C ASN A 228 -13.55 13.94 -11.19
N THR A 229 -13.10 14.55 -12.28
CA THR A 229 -12.68 15.96 -12.29
C THR A 229 -13.83 16.95 -12.00
N LEU A 230 -15.09 16.56 -12.20
CA LEU A 230 -16.22 17.45 -11.98
C LEU A 230 -16.90 17.27 -10.61
N ARG A 231 -16.36 16.40 -9.75
CA ARG A 231 -16.94 16.04 -8.47
C ARG A 231 -16.13 16.62 -7.29
N PRO A 232 -16.78 17.07 -6.19
CA PRO A 232 -16.09 17.36 -4.93
C PRO A 232 -15.92 16.10 -4.05
N GLY A 233 -14.88 16.08 -3.20
CA GLY A 233 -14.65 15.02 -2.22
C GLY A 233 -13.24 15.09 -1.63
N TRP A 234 -13.08 14.84 -0.33
CA TRP A 234 -11.78 14.95 0.37
C TRP A 234 -10.99 16.24 0.05
N GLY A 235 -11.67 17.38 0.01
CA GLY A 235 -11.04 18.67 -0.31
C GLY A 235 -11.03 19.04 -1.79
N ASN A 236 -11.19 18.08 -2.70
CA ASN A 236 -11.26 18.34 -4.14
C ASN A 236 -12.42 19.27 -4.45
N VAL A 237 -12.18 20.21 -5.36
CA VAL A 237 -13.19 21.10 -5.94
C VAL A 237 -13.36 20.77 -7.42
N PRO A 238 -14.57 20.83 -7.99
CA PRO A 238 -14.79 20.61 -9.41
C PRO A 238 -13.94 21.57 -10.26
N MET A 239 -13.26 21.05 -11.28
CA MET A 239 -12.49 21.85 -12.23
C MET A 239 -12.42 21.12 -13.56
N LYS A 240 -12.58 21.85 -14.66
CA LYS A 240 -12.49 21.27 -15.99
C LYS A 240 -11.02 21.03 -16.33
N THR A 241 -10.72 19.92 -16.99
CA THR A 241 -9.35 19.62 -17.40
C THR A 241 -8.77 20.66 -18.38
N SER A 242 -9.61 21.40 -19.12
CA SER A 242 -9.17 22.53 -19.97
C SER A 242 -8.56 23.70 -19.19
N GLU A 243 -8.77 23.76 -17.87
CA GLU A 243 -8.24 24.82 -17.01
C GLU A 243 -6.84 24.48 -16.45
N TYR A 244 -6.35 23.25 -16.65
CA TYR A 244 -5.06 22.79 -16.14
C TYR A 244 -3.90 23.53 -16.80
N ALA A 245 -2.88 23.88 -16.01
CA ALA A 245 -1.73 24.66 -16.45
C ALA A 245 -0.59 23.77 -17.00
N GLY A 246 0.44 24.42 -17.55
CA GLY A 246 1.70 23.79 -17.97
C GLY A 246 1.58 22.75 -19.09
N GLY A 247 0.49 22.80 -19.87
CA GLY A 247 0.19 21.83 -20.92
C GLY A 247 -0.60 20.60 -20.47
N ALA A 248 -0.90 20.47 -19.17
CA ALA A 248 -1.57 19.29 -18.62
C ALA A 248 -2.98 19.07 -19.18
N ALA A 249 -3.66 20.12 -19.67
CA ALA A 249 -4.95 19.99 -20.34
C ALA A 249 -4.90 19.01 -21.53
N SER A 250 -3.77 18.97 -22.27
CA SER A 250 -3.61 18.11 -23.45
C SER A 250 -3.66 16.62 -23.15
N LEU A 251 -3.43 16.21 -21.90
CA LEU A 251 -3.46 14.81 -21.47
C LEU A 251 -4.88 14.20 -21.45
N PHE A 252 -5.91 15.05 -21.53
CA PHE A 252 -7.31 14.66 -21.40
C PHE A 252 -8.07 14.96 -22.69
N ALA A 253 -8.91 14.03 -23.14
CA ALA A 253 -9.70 14.22 -24.36
C ALA A 253 -10.84 15.25 -24.18
N ALA A 254 -11.34 15.42 -22.95
CA ALA A 254 -12.50 16.24 -22.63
C ALA A 254 -12.38 16.86 -21.23
N ASP A 255 -13.26 17.82 -20.92
CA ASP A 255 -13.30 18.54 -19.64
C ASP A 255 -13.63 17.65 -18.43
N ALA A 256 -14.49 16.66 -18.64
CA ALA A 256 -14.83 15.64 -17.65
C ALA A 256 -13.93 14.41 -17.83
N PHE A 257 -13.31 13.94 -16.75
CA PHE A 257 -12.49 12.73 -16.76
C PHE A 257 -12.70 11.87 -15.52
N GLY A 258 -12.78 10.55 -15.73
CA GLY A 258 -12.96 9.50 -14.73
C GLY A 258 -13.14 8.13 -15.40
N ALA A 259 -13.44 7.08 -14.64
CA ALA A 259 -13.62 5.73 -15.19
C ALA A 259 -14.80 5.60 -16.18
N ASP A 260 -14.63 4.74 -17.19
CA ASP A 260 -15.60 4.47 -18.27
C ASP A 260 -16.94 3.94 -17.74
N ALA A 261 -16.93 3.26 -16.58
CA ALA A 261 -18.14 2.79 -15.91
C ALA A 261 -19.13 3.94 -15.58
N GLN A 262 -18.65 5.17 -15.50
CA GLN A 262 -19.43 6.39 -15.23
C GLN A 262 -19.58 7.31 -16.44
N ALA A 263 -19.11 6.88 -17.63
CA ALA A 263 -19.13 7.71 -18.83
C ALA A 263 -20.56 8.19 -19.14
N GLY A 264 -20.71 9.52 -19.28
CA GLY A 264 -22.00 10.19 -19.49
C GLY A 264 -22.73 10.60 -18.21
N HIS A 265 -22.20 10.24 -17.03
CA HIS A 265 -22.84 10.48 -15.73
C HIS A 265 -21.97 11.31 -14.79
N PHE A 266 -21.10 12.17 -15.31
CA PHE A 266 -20.33 13.11 -14.49
C PHE A 266 -21.18 14.33 -14.08
N PRO A 267 -21.06 14.83 -12.83
CA PRO A 267 -20.20 14.33 -11.77
C PRO A 267 -20.74 13.09 -11.04
N TRP A 268 -22.05 12.82 -11.14
CA TRP A 268 -22.71 11.60 -10.70
C TRP A 268 -24.09 11.43 -11.38
N PRO A 269 -24.63 10.20 -11.45
CA PRO A 269 -25.97 9.97 -12.01
C PRO A 269 -27.06 10.59 -11.13
N THR A 270 -28.06 11.21 -11.74
CA THR A 270 -29.20 11.85 -11.03
C THR A 270 -30.54 11.15 -11.24
N LYS A 271 -30.70 10.41 -12.35
CA LYS A 271 -31.91 9.63 -12.65
C LYS A 271 -31.80 8.20 -12.11
N PRO A 272 -32.89 7.56 -11.63
CA PRO A 272 -32.85 6.19 -11.11
C PRO A 272 -32.27 5.16 -12.09
N ALA A 273 -32.66 5.22 -13.37
CA ALA A 273 -32.13 4.31 -14.40
C ALA A 273 -30.61 4.45 -14.56
N ASN A 274 -30.09 5.67 -14.54
CA ASN A 274 -28.66 5.95 -14.64
C ASN A 274 -27.88 5.47 -13.40
N CYS A 275 -28.49 5.53 -12.22
CA CYS A 275 -27.89 4.98 -11.00
C CYS A 275 -27.71 3.45 -11.13
N ASN A 276 -28.73 2.75 -11.60
CA ASN A 276 -28.66 1.31 -11.86
C ASN A 276 -27.60 1.00 -12.92
N GLU A 277 -27.55 1.82 -13.97
CA GLU A 277 -26.59 1.67 -15.05
C GLU A 277 -25.14 1.73 -14.56
N VAL A 278 -24.78 2.70 -13.70
CA VAL A 278 -23.41 2.80 -13.15
C VAL A 278 -23.04 1.55 -12.36
N PHE A 279 -23.91 1.05 -11.47
CA PHE A 279 -23.65 -0.20 -10.75
C PHE A 279 -23.50 -1.41 -11.68
N ASN A 280 -24.29 -1.47 -12.76
CA ASN A 280 -24.26 -2.58 -13.71
C ASN A 280 -23.00 -2.53 -14.58
N ARG A 281 -22.62 -1.35 -15.10
CA ARG A 281 -21.37 -1.16 -15.86
C ARG A 281 -20.14 -1.46 -15.01
N THR A 282 -20.12 -1.05 -13.73
CA THR A 282 -19.04 -1.43 -12.80
C THR A 282 -19.01 -2.94 -12.58
N GLY A 283 -20.17 -3.59 -12.43
CA GLY A 283 -20.27 -5.04 -12.32
C GLY A 283 -19.71 -5.78 -13.54
N ASP A 284 -20.01 -5.29 -14.76
CA ASP A 284 -19.52 -5.89 -16.00
C ASP A 284 -18.01 -5.67 -16.19
N MET A 285 -17.49 -4.49 -15.85
CA MET A 285 -16.05 -4.20 -15.81
C MET A 285 -15.31 -5.16 -14.88
N TYR A 286 -15.81 -5.36 -13.66
CA TYR A 286 -15.19 -6.27 -12.70
C TYR A 286 -15.38 -7.74 -13.07
N ARG A 287 -16.48 -8.13 -13.70
CA ARG A 287 -16.69 -9.50 -14.19
C ARG A 287 -15.58 -9.89 -15.16
N ASP A 288 -15.29 -9.00 -16.10
CA ASP A 288 -14.25 -9.15 -17.10
C ASP A 288 -12.85 -9.15 -16.46
N ALA A 289 -12.51 -8.10 -15.72
CA ALA A 289 -11.18 -7.93 -15.15
C ALA A 289 -10.83 -8.94 -14.03
N PHE A 290 -11.77 -9.20 -13.11
CA PHE A 290 -11.54 -10.16 -12.02
C PHE A 290 -11.65 -11.61 -12.48
N GLY A 291 -12.43 -11.89 -13.52
CA GLY A 291 -12.41 -13.19 -14.20
C GLY A 291 -11.00 -13.50 -14.75
N PHE A 292 -10.40 -12.52 -15.43
CA PHE A 292 -9.01 -12.61 -15.89
C PHE A 292 -8.01 -12.75 -14.73
N ALA A 293 -8.13 -11.93 -13.68
CA ALA A 293 -7.24 -11.99 -12.52
C ALA A 293 -7.26 -13.37 -11.84
N ARG A 294 -8.45 -13.97 -11.65
CA ARG A 294 -8.59 -15.30 -11.07
C ARG A 294 -8.00 -16.40 -11.94
N ALA A 295 -8.07 -16.27 -13.27
CA ALA A 295 -7.42 -17.23 -14.15
C ALA A 295 -5.89 -17.27 -13.92
N LEU A 296 -5.30 -16.13 -13.53
CA LEU A 296 -3.89 -16.01 -13.14
C LEU A 296 -3.62 -16.38 -11.66
N GLY A 297 -4.62 -16.91 -10.95
CA GLY A 297 -4.50 -17.28 -9.54
C GLY A 297 -4.62 -16.10 -8.56
N VAL A 298 -5.03 -14.92 -9.00
CA VAL A 298 -5.24 -13.76 -8.12
C VAL A 298 -6.59 -13.84 -7.43
N LYS A 299 -6.57 -13.87 -6.09
CA LYS A 299 -7.78 -13.81 -5.26
C LYS A 299 -8.29 -12.39 -5.11
N ILE A 300 -9.61 -12.24 -5.06
CA ILE A 300 -10.28 -10.94 -5.04
C ILE A 300 -10.98 -10.70 -3.71
N CYS A 301 -10.74 -9.54 -3.11
CA CYS A 301 -11.45 -9.08 -1.92
C CYS A 301 -12.06 -7.70 -2.15
N VAL A 302 -13.33 -7.53 -1.78
CA VAL A 302 -14.02 -6.23 -1.73
C VAL A 302 -14.69 -6.08 -0.37
N GLY A 303 -15.06 -4.88 0.07
CA GLY A 303 -15.77 -4.77 1.33
C GLY A 303 -16.10 -3.35 1.74
N THR A 304 -16.92 -3.21 2.78
CA THR A 304 -17.34 -1.93 3.34
C THR A 304 -17.07 -1.90 4.84
N GLU A 305 -17.34 -0.78 5.50
CA GLU A 305 -17.20 -0.65 6.95
C GLU A 305 -18.27 -1.42 7.71
N THR A 306 -17.91 -1.81 8.94
CA THR A 306 -18.79 -2.40 9.95
C THR A 306 -18.86 -1.48 11.18
N PRO A 307 -20.05 -1.18 11.75
CA PRO A 307 -21.37 -1.62 11.28
C PRO A 307 -21.75 -1.12 9.88
N LEU A 308 -22.61 -1.87 9.18
CA LEU A 308 -23.02 -1.55 7.81
C LEU A 308 -23.60 -0.13 7.73
N THR A 309 -22.96 0.71 6.94
CA THR A 309 -23.49 2.04 6.63
C THR A 309 -24.51 1.93 5.51
N VAL A 310 -25.80 1.88 5.87
CA VAL A 310 -26.91 1.83 4.90
C VAL A 310 -27.04 3.18 4.18
N PRO A 311 -27.08 3.20 2.84
CA PRO A 311 -27.23 4.43 2.06
C PRO A 311 -28.57 5.14 2.35
N GLN A 312 -28.57 6.47 2.25
CA GLN A 312 -29.68 7.33 2.66
C GLN A 312 -30.97 7.03 1.89
N LYS A 313 -30.88 6.83 0.57
CA LYS A 313 -32.03 6.45 -0.26
C LYS A 313 -32.62 5.09 0.11
N VAL A 314 -31.77 4.15 0.52
CA VAL A 314 -32.20 2.82 0.98
C VAL A 314 -32.89 2.94 2.35
N LYS A 315 -32.34 3.75 3.26
CA LYS A 315 -32.98 4.06 4.56
C LYS A 315 -34.36 4.69 4.37
N GLU A 316 -34.47 5.68 3.48
CA GLU A 316 -35.74 6.35 3.17
C GLU A 316 -36.79 5.35 2.67
N ARG A 317 -36.41 4.49 1.72
CA ARG A 317 -37.31 3.45 1.17
C ARG A 317 -37.74 2.43 2.23
N LEU A 318 -36.83 1.99 3.10
CA LEU A 318 -37.15 1.04 4.18
C LEU A 318 -38.11 1.67 5.20
N LYS A 319 -37.87 2.92 5.59
CA LYS A 319 -38.75 3.65 6.51
C LYS A 319 -40.15 3.86 5.92
N ALA A 320 -40.24 4.17 4.63
CA ALA A 320 -41.51 4.28 3.91
C ALA A 320 -42.29 2.95 3.88
N GLN A 321 -41.62 1.81 4.09
CA GLN A 321 -42.23 0.48 4.22
C GLN A 321 -42.51 0.11 5.70
N GLY A 322 -42.34 1.03 6.65
CA GLY A 322 -42.53 0.75 8.08
C GLY A 322 -41.41 -0.06 8.72
N ARG A 323 -40.23 -0.15 8.08
CA ARG A 323 -39.10 -0.98 8.54
C ARG A 323 -37.98 -0.12 9.11
N ASP A 324 -37.42 -0.50 10.26
CA ASP A 324 -36.25 0.17 10.83
C ASP A 324 -34.95 -0.28 10.11
N PRO A 325 -34.22 0.62 9.42
CA PRO A 325 -32.97 0.28 8.74
C PRO A 325 -31.85 -0.20 9.68
N SER A 326 -31.98 -0.01 11.00
CA SER A 326 -31.01 -0.42 12.00
C SER A 326 -31.33 -1.77 12.66
N ALA A 327 -32.53 -2.30 12.41
CA ALA A 327 -32.98 -3.55 13.00
C ALA A 327 -32.11 -4.73 12.50
N PRO A 328 -31.71 -5.69 13.38
CA PRO A 328 -30.77 -6.75 13.01
C PRO A 328 -31.22 -7.64 11.84
N ASP A 329 -32.50 -7.93 11.73
CA ASP A 329 -33.12 -8.69 10.64
C ASP A 329 -33.06 -7.91 9.31
N VAL A 330 -33.32 -6.60 9.35
CA VAL A 330 -33.20 -5.72 8.18
C VAL A 330 -31.75 -5.62 7.70
N VAL A 331 -30.79 -5.43 8.61
CA VAL A 331 -29.36 -5.40 8.28
C VAL A 331 -28.88 -6.73 7.69
N LYS A 332 -29.35 -7.86 8.25
CA LYS A 332 -29.07 -9.20 7.71
C LYS A 332 -29.65 -9.37 6.30
N GLU A 333 -30.87 -8.92 6.04
CA GLU A 333 -31.46 -8.96 4.71
C GLU A 333 -30.69 -8.11 3.69
N LEU A 334 -30.24 -6.91 4.09
CA LEU A 334 -29.39 -6.06 3.25
C LEU A 334 -28.06 -6.76 2.91
N TYR A 335 -27.41 -7.40 3.89
CA TYR A 335 -26.23 -8.22 3.63
C TYR A 335 -26.52 -9.37 2.67
N ALA A 336 -27.66 -10.04 2.78
CA ALA A 336 -28.06 -11.09 1.84
C ALA A 336 -28.19 -10.53 0.41
N GLY A 337 -28.71 -9.30 0.25
CA GLY A 337 -28.75 -8.60 -1.04
C GLY A 337 -27.35 -8.29 -1.58
N VAL A 338 -26.46 -7.74 -0.74
CA VAL A 338 -25.05 -7.46 -1.09
C VAL A 338 -24.37 -8.73 -1.60
N PHE A 339 -24.41 -9.81 -0.82
CA PHE A 339 -23.68 -11.03 -1.16
C PHE A 339 -24.28 -11.77 -2.36
N ARG A 340 -25.61 -11.72 -2.55
CA ARG A 340 -26.25 -12.26 -3.77
C ARG A 340 -25.79 -11.52 -5.01
N ARG A 341 -25.76 -10.17 -4.98
CA ARG A 341 -25.26 -9.40 -6.13
C ARG A 341 -23.79 -9.72 -6.38
N LEU A 342 -22.93 -9.61 -5.38
CA LEU A 342 -21.49 -9.85 -5.54
C LEU A 342 -21.24 -11.23 -6.17
N SER A 343 -21.85 -12.29 -5.63
CA SER A 343 -21.66 -13.66 -6.11
C SER A 343 -22.18 -13.91 -7.53
N ARG A 344 -23.08 -13.06 -8.06
CA ARG A 344 -23.66 -13.19 -9.41
C ARG A 344 -22.99 -12.26 -10.43
N ALA A 345 -22.60 -11.07 -9.99
CA ALA A 345 -22.13 -10.00 -10.87
C ALA A 345 -20.67 -10.19 -11.28
N PHE A 346 -19.78 -10.60 -10.36
CA PHE A 346 -18.35 -10.75 -10.65
C PHE A 346 -17.67 -11.63 -9.61
N PRO A 347 -16.52 -12.25 -9.93
CA PRO A 347 -15.96 -13.23 -9.01
C PRO A 347 -15.24 -12.55 -7.83
N VAL A 348 -15.63 -12.94 -6.61
CA VAL A 348 -15.10 -12.44 -5.34
C VAL A 348 -14.81 -13.63 -4.43
N ASP A 349 -13.65 -13.66 -3.79
CA ASP A 349 -13.26 -14.70 -2.83
C ASP A 349 -13.59 -14.31 -1.40
N TYR A 350 -13.39 -13.03 -1.08
CA TYR A 350 -13.51 -12.50 0.27
C TYR A 350 -14.36 -11.24 0.32
N TYR A 351 -15.10 -11.08 1.41
CA TYR A 351 -15.76 -9.82 1.76
C TYR A 351 -15.15 -9.25 3.04
N TRP A 352 -14.55 -8.06 2.94
CA TRP A 352 -14.02 -7.35 4.09
C TRP A 352 -15.10 -6.60 4.86
N LEU A 353 -15.10 -6.79 6.18
CA LEU A 353 -15.71 -5.89 7.13
C LEU A 353 -14.63 -4.97 7.69
N TRP A 354 -14.64 -3.72 7.24
CA TRP A 354 -13.71 -2.70 7.69
C TRP A 354 -14.11 -2.17 9.06
N THR A 355 -13.31 -2.48 10.08
CA THR A 355 -13.59 -2.10 11.46
C THR A 355 -13.65 -0.58 11.59
N PRO A 356 -14.40 -0.05 12.58
CA PRO A 356 -14.59 1.39 12.73
C PRO A 356 -13.27 2.18 12.75
N GLU A 357 -13.16 3.15 11.84
CA GLU A 357 -11.98 4.03 11.74
C GLU A 357 -11.69 4.77 13.05
N GLY A 358 -12.72 5.10 13.83
CA GLY A 358 -12.57 5.74 15.13
C GLY A 358 -11.66 5.00 16.10
N TRP A 359 -11.50 3.67 15.97
CA TRP A 359 -10.58 2.88 16.79
C TRP A 359 -9.10 3.22 16.58
N ALA A 360 -8.75 3.92 15.50
CA ALA A 360 -7.41 4.43 15.23
C ALA A 360 -7.15 5.79 15.91
N TRP A 361 -8.12 6.72 15.81
CA TRP A 361 -7.89 8.13 16.14
C TRP A 361 -8.62 8.63 17.39
N GLY A 362 -9.80 8.09 17.68
CA GLY A 362 -10.72 8.60 18.72
C GLY A 362 -10.95 7.65 19.89
N GLY A 363 -10.23 6.53 19.95
CA GLY A 363 -10.46 5.48 20.95
C GLY A 363 -11.73 4.67 20.70
N ASN A 364 -12.14 3.86 21.69
CA ASN A 364 -13.39 3.11 21.61
C ASN A 364 -14.53 3.93 22.20
N LYS A 365 -15.58 4.19 21.42
CA LYS A 365 -16.83 4.70 21.97
C LYS A 365 -17.60 3.58 22.68
N ALA A 366 -18.32 3.92 23.75
CA ALA A 366 -19.19 2.99 24.45
C ALA A 366 -20.18 2.33 23.47
N GLY A 367 -20.34 1.00 23.56
CA GLY A 367 -21.26 0.24 22.71
C GLY A 367 -20.80 0.02 21.25
N GLN A 368 -19.76 0.68 20.77
CA GLN A 368 -19.29 0.54 19.38
C GLN A 368 -18.84 -0.89 19.07
N PHE A 369 -18.08 -1.52 19.97
CA PHE A 369 -17.67 -2.92 19.82
C PHE A 369 -18.87 -3.89 19.81
N LYS A 370 -19.88 -3.64 20.65
CA LYS A 370 -21.14 -4.40 20.66
C LYS A 370 -21.90 -4.24 19.34
N ALA A 371 -21.92 -3.04 18.77
CA ALA A 371 -22.55 -2.79 17.47
C ALA A 371 -21.79 -3.50 16.33
N THR A 372 -20.46 -3.42 16.29
CA THR A 372 -19.61 -4.12 15.31
C THR A 372 -19.80 -5.63 15.38
N THR A 373 -19.76 -6.23 16.57
CA THR A 373 -19.95 -7.69 16.71
C THR A 373 -21.38 -8.14 16.37
N ARG A 374 -22.41 -7.32 16.64
CA ARG A 374 -23.78 -7.59 16.19
C ARG A 374 -23.90 -7.59 14.67
N ASP A 375 -23.29 -6.62 14.02
CA ASP A 375 -23.26 -6.48 12.57
C ASP A 375 -22.50 -7.61 11.88
N ILE A 376 -21.34 -8.02 12.42
CA ILE A 376 -20.60 -9.21 11.98
C ILE A 376 -21.49 -10.46 12.03
N ARG A 377 -22.27 -10.65 13.11
CA ARG A 377 -23.22 -11.79 13.19
C ARG A 377 -24.32 -11.71 12.12
N ALA A 378 -24.82 -10.52 11.81
CA ALA A 378 -25.79 -10.34 10.73
C ALA A 378 -25.19 -10.73 9.37
N ALA A 379 -23.97 -10.27 9.07
CA ALA A 379 -23.25 -10.64 7.85
C ALA A 379 -22.99 -12.16 7.76
N LEU A 380 -22.53 -12.80 8.84
CA LEU A 380 -22.33 -14.25 8.89
C LEU A 380 -23.65 -15.02 8.70
N GLY A 381 -24.73 -14.56 9.33
CA GLY A 381 -26.06 -15.14 9.16
C GLY A 381 -26.55 -15.05 7.71
N ALA A 382 -26.36 -13.89 7.07
CA ALA A 382 -26.72 -13.68 5.66
C ALA A 382 -25.90 -14.56 4.71
N LEU A 383 -24.59 -14.72 4.94
CA LEU A 383 -23.74 -15.62 4.15
C LEU A 383 -24.22 -17.07 4.27
N LYS A 384 -24.53 -17.52 5.49
CA LYS A 384 -25.03 -18.88 5.74
C LYS A 384 -26.32 -19.15 4.96
N GLU A 385 -27.25 -18.21 4.93
CA GLU A 385 -28.53 -18.34 4.21
C GLU A 385 -28.40 -18.49 2.70
N ILE A 386 -27.31 -18.00 2.11
CA ILE A 386 -27.08 -18.09 0.67
C ILE A 386 -26.02 -19.12 0.29
N GLY A 387 -25.64 -20.02 1.22
CA GLY A 387 -24.70 -21.11 0.97
C GLY A 387 -23.22 -20.72 1.02
N ASN A 388 -22.89 -19.64 1.73
CA ASN A 388 -21.52 -19.14 1.94
C ASN A 388 -20.67 -18.99 0.65
N PRO A 389 -21.16 -18.29 -0.41
CA PRO A 389 -20.50 -18.18 -1.72
C PRO A 389 -19.20 -17.36 -1.72
N LEU A 390 -18.81 -16.80 -0.58
CA LEU A 390 -17.55 -16.11 -0.32
C LEU A 390 -17.17 -16.24 1.16
N THR A 391 -15.94 -15.89 1.51
CA THR A 391 -15.46 -15.93 2.90
C THR A 391 -15.46 -14.54 3.52
N LEU A 392 -16.00 -14.40 4.73
CA LEU A 392 -15.91 -13.14 5.48
C LEU A 392 -14.50 -12.95 6.05
N ALA A 393 -13.92 -11.77 5.87
CA ALA A 393 -12.66 -11.33 6.48
C ALA A 393 -12.88 -9.99 7.20
N THR A 394 -12.07 -9.68 8.22
CA THR A 394 -12.03 -8.33 8.79
C THR A 394 -10.79 -7.59 8.33
N CYS A 395 -10.91 -6.29 8.10
CA CYS A 395 -9.78 -5.39 7.89
C CYS A 395 -10.03 -4.09 8.66
N GLY A 396 -9.07 -3.19 8.75
CA GLY A 396 -9.27 -1.94 9.46
C GLY A 396 -8.04 -1.07 9.50
N TRP A 397 -8.25 0.20 9.86
CA TRP A 397 -7.19 1.14 10.27
C TRP A 397 -6.36 0.62 11.45
N VAL A 398 -6.94 -0.31 12.20
CA VAL A 398 -6.37 -1.07 13.32
C VAL A 398 -7.01 -2.46 13.34
N LEU A 399 -6.35 -3.45 13.96
CA LEU A 399 -6.81 -4.85 13.99
C LEU A 399 -8.09 -5.09 14.79
N GLY A 400 -8.34 -4.25 15.79
CA GLY A 400 -9.44 -4.37 16.73
C GLY A 400 -9.55 -3.11 17.59
N PRO A 401 -10.48 -3.11 18.56
CA PRO A 401 -10.68 -1.97 19.45
C PRO A 401 -9.43 -1.69 20.31
N THR A 402 -9.29 -0.48 20.83
CA THR A 402 -8.08 -0.06 21.55
C THR A 402 -7.78 -0.84 22.83
N HIS A 403 -8.79 -1.40 23.49
CA HIS A 403 -8.64 -2.16 24.75
C HIS A 403 -8.05 -3.55 24.51
N ASP A 404 -8.36 -4.14 23.35
CA ASP A 404 -7.80 -5.41 22.91
C ASP A 404 -7.84 -5.46 21.38
N ARG A 405 -6.65 -5.29 20.78
CA ARG A 405 -6.49 -5.31 19.32
C ARG A 405 -6.80 -6.68 18.71
N ALA A 406 -6.78 -7.76 19.50
CA ALA A 406 -7.12 -9.11 19.04
C ALA A 406 -8.56 -9.53 19.40
N ALA A 407 -9.38 -8.64 19.98
CA ALA A 407 -10.69 -9.00 20.54
C ALA A 407 -11.62 -9.73 19.57
N LEU A 408 -11.54 -9.43 18.27
CA LEU A 408 -12.37 -10.06 17.25
C LEU A 408 -12.04 -11.54 17.00
N ASP A 409 -10.87 -12.04 17.44
CA ASP A 409 -10.51 -13.47 17.34
C ASP A 409 -11.49 -14.38 18.08
N ALA A 410 -12.10 -13.89 19.17
CA ALA A 410 -13.09 -14.63 19.94
C ALA A 410 -14.46 -14.76 19.24
N PHE A 411 -14.74 -13.94 18.22
CA PHE A 411 -16.07 -13.83 17.61
C PHE A 411 -16.15 -14.37 16.18
N LEU A 412 -15.05 -14.34 15.45
CA LEU A 412 -15.02 -14.73 14.05
C LEU A 412 -14.80 -16.24 13.90
N PRO A 413 -15.45 -16.92 12.92
CA PRO A 413 -15.08 -18.28 12.54
C PRO A 413 -13.57 -18.40 12.29
N LYS A 414 -12.93 -19.52 12.64
CA LYS A 414 -11.47 -19.67 12.46
C LYS A 414 -11.02 -19.66 11.00
N THR A 415 -11.95 -19.91 10.07
CA THR A 415 -11.73 -19.74 8.64
C THR A 415 -11.71 -18.27 8.19
N SER A 416 -12.28 -17.34 8.98
CA SER A 416 -12.30 -15.91 8.67
C SER A 416 -10.93 -15.25 8.93
N PRO A 417 -10.29 -14.71 7.89
CA PRO A 417 -9.05 -13.97 8.02
C PRO A 417 -9.22 -12.67 8.81
N MET A 418 -8.18 -12.29 9.55
CA MET A 418 -8.09 -10.98 10.19
C MET A 418 -6.94 -10.18 9.59
N ALA A 419 -7.20 -8.94 9.24
CA ALA A 419 -6.24 -8.03 8.62
C ALA A 419 -6.29 -6.65 9.27
N CYS A 420 -5.23 -5.87 9.08
CA CYS A 420 -5.26 -4.43 9.28
C CYS A 420 -4.13 -3.77 8.51
N ILE A 421 -4.32 -2.49 8.21
CA ILE A 421 -3.27 -1.63 7.69
C ILE A 421 -2.38 -1.11 8.82
N ASN A 422 -1.17 -0.68 8.48
CA ASN A 422 -0.29 -0.04 9.45
C ASN A 422 -0.89 1.28 9.98
N ARG A 423 -0.57 1.61 11.23
CA ARG A 423 -1.05 2.84 11.88
C ARG A 423 -0.20 4.05 11.51
N LYS A 424 -0.73 5.24 11.82
CA LYS A 424 -0.11 6.56 11.56
C LYS A 424 0.36 6.69 10.12
N LEU A 425 -0.53 6.40 9.17
CA LEU A 425 -0.29 6.61 7.73
C LEU A 425 0.98 5.89 7.26
N GLY A 426 1.19 4.67 7.75
CA GLY A 426 2.38 3.89 7.43
C GLY A 426 3.63 4.16 8.25
N HIS A 427 3.63 5.10 9.21
CA HIS A 427 4.81 5.42 10.03
C HIS A 427 4.97 4.52 11.26
N GLU A 428 3.95 3.77 11.65
CA GLU A 428 4.10 2.65 12.60
C GLU A 428 4.25 1.32 11.86
N GLY A 429 4.98 0.39 12.48
CA GLY A 429 5.19 -0.97 11.93
C GLY A 429 3.92 -1.83 11.99
N VAL A 430 4.05 -3.08 11.55
CA VAL A 430 2.99 -4.08 11.58
C VAL A 430 2.45 -4.25 13.01
N GLU A 431 1.13 -4.41 13.15
CA GLU A 431 0.43 -4.53 14.44
C GLU A 431 0.92 -5.77 15.24
N PRO A 432 1.62 -5.59 16.37
CA PRO A 432 2.13 -6.72 17.15
C PRO A 432 1.04 -7.64 17.69
N ALA A 433 -0.19 -7.14 17.88
CA ALA A 433 -1.31 -7.94 18.36
C ALA A 433 -1.72 -9.09 17.41
N PHE A 434 -1.21 -9.12 16.16
CA PHE A 434 -1.31 -10.32 15.33
C PHE A 434 -0.73 -11.58 16.00
N ALA A 435 0.28 -11.43 16.87
CA ALA A 435 0.84 -12.54 17.64
C ALA A 435 -0.17 -13.13 18.63
N ASN A 436 -1.20 -12.38 19.03
CA ASN A 436 -2.23 -12.82 19.98
C ASN A 436 -3.40 -13.55 19.33
N ILE A 437 -3.42 -13.63 18.00
CA ILE A 437 -4.46 -14.30 17.22
C ILE A 437 -3.99 -15.70 16.86
N SER A 438 -4.84 -16.69 17.12
CA SER A 438 -4.52 -18.12 16.95
C SER A 438 -5.50 -18.85 16.02
N GLY A 439 -4.97 -19.80 15.24
CA GLY A 439 -5.75 -20.75 14.45
C GLY A 439 -6.51 -20.17 13.25
N ARG A 440 -6.10 -19.01 12.71
CA ARG A 440 -6.71 -18.38 11.53
C ARG A 440 -5.68 -17.68 10.63
N PRO A 441 -6.02 -17.40 9.35
CA PRO A 441 -5.19 -16.54 8.52
C PRO A 441 -5.11 -15.10 9.05
N LYS A 442 -3.92 -14.49 8.92
CA LYS A 442 -3.62 -13.14 9.39
C LYS A 442 -2.91 -12.35 8.30
N TRP A 443 -3.41 -11.18 7.94
CA TRP A 443 -2.91 -10.42 6.79
C TRP A 443 -2.40 -9.05 7.21
N ALA A 444 -1.09 -8.85 7.11
CA ALA A 444 -0.47 -7.55 7.33
C ALA A 444 -0.57 -6.71 6.05
N ILE A 445 -0.97 -5.44 6.19
CA ILE A 445 -1.11 -4.53 5.05
C ILE A 445 -0.29 -3.25 5.26
N PRO A 446 1.05 -3.29 5.11
CA PRO A 446 1.88 -2.09 5.10
C PRO A 446 1.44 -1.06 4.06
N TRP A 447 1.56 0.22 4.44
CA TRP A 447 1.39 1.34 3.51
C TRP A 447 2.64 1.44 2.65
N MET A 448 2.48 1.33 1.32
CA MET A 448 3.57 1.53 0.37
C MET A 448 3.82 3.02 0.07
N GLU A 449 2.91 3.88 0.48
CA GLU A 449 2.98 5.34 0.45
C GLU A 449 2.00 5.92 1.47
N ASN A 450 2.19 7.16 1.91
CA ASN A 450 1.19 7.95 2.62
C ASN A 450 0.43 8.89 1.68
N ASP A 451 -0.79 9.21 2.09
CA ASP A 451 -1.70 10.15 1.45
C ASP A 451 -1.35 11.62 1.75
N VAL A 452 -0.58 11.89 2.81
CA VAL A 452 -0.06 13.22 3.14
C VAL A 452 0.83 13.76 2.03
N ASN A 453 1.80 12.95 1.60
CA ASN A 453 2.79 13.27 0.57
C ASN A 453 2.47 12.60 -0.78
N MET A 454 1.18 12.46 -1.10
CA MET A 454 0.69 11.71 -2.27
C MET A 454 1.20 12.23 -3.62
N VAL A 455 1.62 13.49 -3.71
CA VAL A 455 2.17 14.10 -4.94
C VAL A 455 3.70 14.07 -5.02
N GLY A 456 4.38 13.57 -3.98
CA GLY A 456 5.85 13.47 -3.90
C GLY A 456 6.37 12.03 -3.95
N PRO A 457 7.66 11.83 -4.29
CA PRO A 457 8.29 10.50 -4.25
C PRO A 457 8.44 9.99 -2.80
N GLN A 458 8.27 8.69 -2.59
CA GLN A 458 8.30 8.04 -1.27
C GLN A 458 9.06 6.69 -1.32
N PRO A 459 10.40 6.68 -1.51
CA PRO A 459 11.19 5.45 -1.57
C PRO A 459 11.25 4.79 -0.19
N TRP A 460 10.49 3.72 0.02
CA TRP A 460 10.30 3.03 1.30
C TRP A 460 10.68 1.53 1.21
N VAL A 461 11.68 1.19 0.39
CA VAL A 461 12.16 -0.18 0.16
C VAL A 461 12.55 -0.84 1.48
N GLY A 462 13.35 -0.16 2.30
CA GLY A 462 13.82 -0.71 3.57
C GLY A 462 12.70 -0.91 4.59
N ARG A 463 11.64 -0.09 4.52
CA ARG A 463 10.42 -0.27 5.33
C ARG A 463 9.62 -1.47 4.88
N MET A 464 9.45 -1.68 3.57
CA MET A 464 8.72 -2.85 3.05
C MET A 464 9.39 -4.16 3.46
N ARG A 465 10.73 -4.19 3.38
CA ARG A 465 11.56 -5.28 3.91
C ARG A 465 11.34 -5.48 5.41
N TYR A 466 11.44 -4.41 6.20
CA TYR A 466 11.24 -4.48 7.66
C TYR A 466 9.85 -5.01 8.03
N ASP A 467 8.80 -4.47 7.41
CA ASP A 467 7.41 -4.85 7.69
C ASP A 467 7.12 -6.30 7.30
N ALA A 468 7.75 -6.82 6.22
CA ALA A 468 7.65 -8.23 5.84
C ALA A 468 8.27 -9.17 6.90
N VAL A 469 9.39 -8.78 7.52
CA VAL A 469 10.01 -9.58 8.59
C VAL A 469 9.14 -9.57 9.84
N ASP A 470 8.64 -8.40 10.24
CA ASP A 470 7.76 -8.29 11.41
C ASP A 470 6.43 -9.03 11.20
N ALA A 471 5.85 -8.99 9.99
CA ALA A 471 4.67 -9.77 9.65
C ALA A 471 4.92 -11.28 9.87
N ARG A 472 6.07 -11.82 9.46
CA ARG A 472 6.44 -13.22 9.73
C ARG A 472 6.57 -13.50 11.22
N ARG A 473 7.23 -12.61 11.96
CA ARG A 473 7.42 -12.75 13.41
C ARG A 473 6.09 -12.76 14.17
N PHE A 474 5.11 -11.97 13.74
CA PHE A 474 3.76 -11.96 14.34
C PHE A 474 2.85 -13.09 13.79
N GLY A 475 3.38 -13.99 12.97
CA GLY A 475 2.68 -15.14 12.42
C GLY A 475 1.69 -14.82 11.32
N CYS A 476 1.83 -13.68 10.63
CA CYS A 476 0.99 -13.33 9.49
C CYS A 476 1.22 -14.30 8.33
N THR A 477 0.12 -14.76 7.74
CA THR A 477 0.09 -15.68 6.59
C THR A 477 -0.12 -14.94 5.27
N GLY A 478 -0.50 -13.66 5.32
CA GLY A 478 -0.64 -12.79 4.16
C GLY A 478 0.12 -11.48 4.32
N LEU A 479 0.64 -10.96 3.21
CA LEU A 479 1.36 -9.69 3.12
C LEU A 479 0.87 -8.91 1.89
N MET A 480 0.23 -7.77 2.11
CA MET A 480 -0.29 -6.92 1.03
C MET A 480 0.19 -5.48 1.18
N GLY A 481 0.27 -4.72 0.10
CA GLY A 481 0.66 -3.31 0.16
C GLY A 481 -0.51 -2.37 -0.13
N LEU A 482 -0.84 -1.45 0.78
CA LEU A 482 -1.81 -0.38 0.53
C LEU A 482 -1.17 0.71 -0.34
N HIS A 483 -1.90 1.18 -1.37
CA HIS A 483 -1.45 2.27 -2.23
C HIS A 483 -2.57 2.93 -3.05
N TRP A 484 -2.20 3.99 -3.78
CA TRP A 484 -2.99 4.67 -4.80
C TRP A 484 -2.24 4.68 -6.14
N ARG A 485 -1.02 5.23 -6.17
CA ARG A 485 -0.21 5.37 -7.39
C ARG A 485 0.42 4.04 -7.82
N THR A 486 0.85 3.93 -9.07
CA THR A 486 1.42 2.67 -9.62
C THR A 486 2.88 2.80 -10.04
N LYS A 487 3.23 3.60 -11.07
CA LYS A 487 4.63 3.74 -11.53
C LYS A 487 5.54 4.36 -10.47
N ALA A 488 5.08 5.41 -9.78
CA ALA A 488 5.84 6.03 -8.69
C ALA A 488 6.19 5.09 -7.52
N LEU A 489 5.50 3.96 -7.38
CA LEU A 489 5.72 2.97 -6.32
C LEU A 489 6.47 1.72 -6.76
N GLU A 490 7.02 1.70 -7.97
CA GLU A 490 7.64 0.50 -8.54
C GLU A 490 8.68 -0.14 -7.61
N MET A 491 9.50 0.67 -6.93
CA MET A 491 10.51 0.20 -5.98
C MET A 491 9.87 -0.44 -4.75
N ASN A 492 8.83 0.18 -4.18
CA ASN A 492 8.18 -0.30 -2.96
C ASN A 492 7.41 -1.60 -3.21
N VAL A 493 6.68 -1.68 -4.32
CA VAL A 493 5.94 -2.88 -4.71
C VAL A 493 6.90 -4.05 -4.98
N ALA A 494 7.99 -3.81 -5.72
CA ALA A 494 8.98 -4.85 -6.01
C ALA A 494 9.68 -5.35 -4.73
N ALA A 495 10.03 -4.44 -3.81
CA ALA A 495 10.62 -4.80 -2.53
C ALA A 495 9.69 -5.66 -1.67
N LEU A 496 8.40 -5.29 -1.58
CA LEU A 496 7.40 -6.07 -0.85
C LEU A 496 7.15 -7.44 -1.49
N ALA A 497 7.08 -7.50 -2.83
CA ALA A 497 6.95 -8.75 -3.59
C ALA A 497 8.10 -9.71 -3.29
N ALA A 498 9.34 -9.23 -3.40
CA ALA A 498 10.54 -10.03 -3.15
C ALA A 498 10.61 -10.50 -1.69
N ALA A 499 10.33 -9.61 -0.73
CA ALA A 499 10.35 -9.92 0.70
C ALA A 499 9.29 -10.96 1.11
N ALA A 500 8.28 -11.20 0.28
CA ALA A 500 7.29 -12.25 0.48
C ALA A 500 7.76 -13.66 0.08
N TRP A 501 8.91 -13.75 -0.59
CA TRP A 501 9.53 -15.01 -1.05
C TRP A 501 10.89 -15.25 -0.41
N ASP A 502 11.69 -14.20 -0.21
CA ASP A 502 13.03 -14.29 0.34
C ASP A 502 13.36 -13.16 1.31
N GLN A 503 13.97 -13.52 2.44
CA GLN A 503 14.42 -12.63 3.51
C GLN A 503 15.88 -12.91 3.89
N ALA A 504 16.68 -13.53 3.01
CA ALA A 504 18.09 -13.83 3.27
C ALA A 504 18.96 -12.58 3.50
N TRP A 505 18.51 -11.40 3.06
CA TRP A 505 19.15 -10.09 3.30
C TRP A 505 18.99 -9.58 4.75
N VAL A 506 18.25 -10.29 5.61
CA VAL A 506 18.11 -9.94 7.03
C VAL A 506 19.47 -10.12 7.73
N PRO A 507 19.98 -9.12 8.47
CA PRO A 507 21.27 -9.23 9.15
C PRO A 507 21.33 -10.38 10.17
N GLU A 508 22.49 -11.03 10.29
CA GLU A 508 22.73 -12.22 11.15
C GLU A 508 22.37 -12.01 12.64
N GLY A 509 22.40 -10.77 13.13
CA GLY A 509 22.00 -10.43 14.51
C GLY A 509 20.55 -9.95 14.68
N PHE A 510 19.74 -9.93 13.61
CA PHE A 510 18.35 -9.50 13.71
C PHE A 510 17.48 -10.65 14.23
N ASP A 511 16.76 -10.40 15.33
CA ASP A 511 15.80 -11.36 15.88
C ASP A 511 14.64 -11.61 14.90
N THR A 512 14.64 -12.77 14.26
CA THR A 512 13.59 -13.27 13.37
C THR A 512 12.66 -14.26 14.05
N THR A 513 12.82 -14.50 15.36
CA THR A 513 12.04 -15.50 16.07
C THR A 513 10.56 -15.13 16.08
N PRO A 514 9.65 -16.11 15.88
CA PRO A 514 8.22 -15.88 16.04
C PRO A 514 7.91 -15.37 17.44
N VAL A 515 7.18 -14.25 17.50
CA VAL A 515 6.75 -13.64 18.75
C VAL A 515 5.64 -14.49 19.34
N LYS A 516 5.85 -14.96 20.57
CA LYS A 516 4.85 -15.71 21.31
C LYS A 516 3.67 -14.79 21.68
N PRO A 517 2.43 -15.30 21.68
CA PRO A 517 1.27 -14.54 22.16
C PRO A 517 1.54 -13.98 23.57
N SER A 518 1.38 -12.66 23.74
CA SER A 518 1.40 -12.00 25.05
C SER A 518 0.09 -11.23 25.20
N LYS A 519 -0.79 -11.69 26.10
CA LYS A 519 -2.04 -10.98 26.41
C LYS A 519 -1.71 -9.62 27.06
N GLY A 520 -1.74 -8.54 26.27
CA GLY A 520 -1.54 -7.15 26.69
C GLY A 520 -0.09 -6.75 27.01
N LYS A 521 0.23 -5.45 26.85
CA LYS A 521 1.43 -4.87 27.49
C LYS A 521 1.12 -4.80 28.98
N ASP A 522 1.79 -5.63 29.75
CA ASP A 522 1.50 -5.86 31.16
C ASP A 522 2.73 -5.47 31.99
N GLY A 523 2.81 -4.21 32.43
CA GLY A 523 3.92 -3.74 33.26
C GLY A 523 4.34 -2.28 33.08
N ALA A 524 5.54 -1.94 33.59
CA ALA A 524 6.07 -0.59 33.59
C ALA A 524 6.45 -0.08 32.19
N ILE A 525 6.30 1.23 31.97
CA ILE A 525 6.80 1.97 30.81
C ILE A 525 7.95 2.88 31.28
N GLY A 526 9.18 2.47 30.92
CA GLY A 526 10.40 3.18 31.29
C GLY A 526 10.88 2.89 32.72
N GLY A 527 11.75 3.77 33.23
CA GLY A 527 12.34 3.65 34.55
C GLY A 527 13.42 2.58 34.70
N LYS A 528 14.13 2.66 35.82
CA LYS A 528 15.15 1.72 36.27
C LYS A 528 14.74 1.13 37.61
N ALA A 529 15.16 -0.11 37.85
CA ALA A 529 15.00 -0.75 39.15
C ALA A 529 16.20 -0.41 40.05
N ALA A 530 15.95 -0.21 41.34
CA ALA A 530 16.97 -0.11 42.37
C ALA A 530 16.52 -0.89 43.61
N HIS A 531 17.49 -1.49 44.29
CA HIS A 531 17.31 -2.22 45.54
C HIS A 531 18.14 -1.55 46.63
N PHE A 532 17.56 -1.43 47.84
CA PHE A 532 18.19 -0.79 48.99
C PHE A 532 18.15 -1.71 50.20
N ASN A 533 19.31 -1.95 50.81
CA ASN A 533 19.44 -2.88 51.95
C ASN A 533 18.98 -2.27 53.29
N ALA A 534 18.73 -0.96 53.36
CA ALA A 534 18.33 -0.29 54.59
C ALA A 534 17.01 -0.86 55.13
N PRO A 535 16.85 -1.04 56.45
CA PRO A 535 15.57 -1.40 57.04
C PRO A 535 14.51 -0.34 56.71
N VAL A 536 13.30 -0.78 56.35
CA VAL A 536 12.15 0.11 56.13
C VAL A 536 11.17 -0.07 57.28
N ALA A 537 10.90 1.01 58.01
CA ALA A 537 9.91 1.00 59.09
C ALA A 537 8.48 1.12 58.56
N ASP A 538 7.51 0.73 59.38
CA ASP A 538 6.06 0.83 59.12
C ASP A 538 5.55 0.01 57.91
N ALA A 539 6.29 -1.02 57.51
CA ALA A 539 5.96 -1.88 56.37
C ALA A 539 5.54 -3.29 56.80
N ALA A 540 4.35 -3.75 56.39
CA ALA A 540 3.92 -5.14 56.61
C ALA A 540 4.77 -6.16 55.81
N VAL A 541 5.30 -5.74 54.65
CA VAL A 541 6.24 -6.53 53.83
C VAL A 541 7.42 -5.63 53.45
N PRO A 542 8.43 -5.45 54.33
CA PRO A 542 9.53 -4.50 54.11
C PRO A 542 10.28 -4.68 52.79
N ALA A 543 10.41 -5.93 52.33
CA ALA A 543 11.07 -6.27 51.07
C ALA A 543 10.43 -5.61 49.84
N VAL A 544 9.15 -5.25 49.85
CA VAL A 544 8.52 -4.49 48.75
C VAL A 544 9.07 -3.06 48.72
N TYR A 545 9.18 -2.41 49.87
CA TYR A 545 9.64 -1.01 49.98
C TYR A 545 11.15 -0.83 49.81
N GLN A 546 11.91 -1.91 49.92
CA GLN A 546 13.35 -1.96 49.61
C GLN A 546 13.62 -2.01 48.10
N ASN A 547 12.62 -2.39 47.29
CA ASN A 547 12.70 -2.31 45.83
C ASN A 547 11.94 -1.08 45.36
N VAL A 548 12.54 -0.31 44.45
CA VAL A 548 11.86 0.82 43.82
C VAL A 548 12.15 0.86 42.34
N ARG A 549 11.11 1.14 41.56
CA ARG A 549 11.26 1.63 40.19
C ARG A 549 11.28 3.14 40.21
N TYR A 550 12.34 3.73 39.66
CA TYR A 550 12.52 5.18 39.58
C TYR A 550 12.71 5.66 38.14
N ASN A 551 12.48 6.94 37.87
CA ASN A 551 12.54 7.54 36.54
C ASN A 551 11.58 6.89 35.51
N LEU A 552 10.45 6.39 35.98
CA LEU A 552 9.39 5.80 35.16
C LEU A 552 8.45 6.86 34.60
N LYS A 553 7.79 6.53 33.48
CA LYS A 553 6.73 7.35 32.89
C LYS A 553 5.36 6.91 33.38
N SER A 554 5.06 5.62 33.27
CA SER A 554 3.77 5.06 33.65
C SER A 554 3.83 3.55 33.90
N TYR A 555 2.73 2.99 34.42
CA TYR A 555 2.39 1.58 34.33
C TYR A 555 1.14 1.40 33.48
N GLU A 556 1.13 0.38 32.64
CA GLU A 556 -0.07 -0.11 31.94
C GLU A 556 -0.28 -1.55 32.36
N LEU A 557 -1.32 -1.79 33.17
CA LEU A 557 -1.56 -3.08 33.81
C LEU A 557 -2.82 -3.71 33.24
N VAL A 558 -2.73 -4.96 32.82
CA VAL A 558 -3.91 -5.72 32.40
C VAL A 558 -4.78 -5.98 33.62
N VAL A 559 -5.94 -5.32 33.69
CA VAL A 559 -6.89 -5.39 34.78
C VAL A 559 -8.27 -5.50 34.16
N PRO A 560 -9.07 -6.55 34.45
CA PRO A 560 -10.41 -6.68 33.88
C PRO A 560 -11.26 -5.44 34.13
N ASP A 561 -12.26 -5.18 33.30
CA ASP A 561 -13.21 -4.11 33.58
C ASP A 561 -13.86 -4.32 34.95
N GLY A 562 -14.00 -3.26 35.72
CA GLY A 562 -14.45 -3.35 37.10
C GLY A 562 -14.20 -2.07 37.88
N THR A 563 -14.51 -2.13 39.18
CA THR A 563 -14.24 -1.05 40.11
C THR A 563 -13.29 -1.55 41.19
N TYR A 564 -12.16 -0.87 41.33
CA TYR A 564 -11.05 -1.29 42.16
C TYR A 564 -10.63 -0.20 43.14
N THR A 565 -10.09 -0.64 44.26
CA THR A 565 -9.19 0.16 45.10
C THR A 565 -7.78 -0.07 44.58
N VAL A 566 -7.12 1.01 44.17
CA VAL A 566 -5.71 1.01 43.76
C VAL A 566 -4.90 1.62 44.89
N THR A 567 -3.98 0.85 45.46
CA THR A 567 -3.02 1.33 46.47
C THR A 567 -1.66 1.50 45.81
N LEU A 568 -1.10 2.70 45.93
CA LEU A 568 0.27 2.98 45.51
C LEU A 568 1.16 3.06 46.74
N GLN A 569 2.24 2.27 46.74
CA GLN A 569 3.13 2.10 47.87
C GLN A 569 4.49 2.74 47.56
N PHE A 570 4.96 3.59 48.45
CA PHE A 570 6.14 4.44 48.27
C PHE A 570 7.11 4.30 49.43
N ASN A 571 8.39 4.52 49.14
CA ASN A 571 9.47 4.71 50.10
C ASN A 571 10.48 5.68 49.48
N GLU A 572 11.07 6.58 50.28
CA GLU A 572 12.23 7.35 49.88
C GLU A 572 13.49 6.76 50.53
N PRO A 573 14.32 6.03 49.76
CA PRO A 573 15.55 5.47 50.28
C PRO A 573 16.78 6.37 50.06
N ALA A 574 16.72 7.35 49.15
CA ALA A 574 17.90 8.08 48.67
C ALA A 574 18.10 9.45 49.33
N HIS A 575 17.02 10.19 49.60
CA HIS A 575 17.11 11.54 50.16
C HIS A 575 16.70 11.59 51.64
N THR A 576 17.34 12.47 52.41
CA THR A 576 17.07 12.72 53.84
C THR A 576 16.30 14.02 54.10
N GLU A 577 16.28 14.94 53.14
CA GLU A 577 15.67 16.27 53.24
C GLU A 577 14.38 16.34 52.42
N ALA A 578 13.37 17.03 52.96
CA ALA A 578 12.18 17.42 52.19
C ALA A 578 12.56 18.36 51.02
N GLY A 579 11.73 18.36 49.98
CA GLY A 579 11.85 19.15 48.76
C GLY A 579 12.75 18.53 47.67
N LYS A 580 13.52 17.48 47.96
CA LYS A 580 14.48 16.90 46.99
C LYS A 580 13.81 16.08 45.90
N ARG A 581 12.75 15.32 46.21
CA ARG A 581 11.98 14.54 45.23
C ARG A 581 10.50 14.85 45.36
N VAL A 582 9.98 15.54 44.36
CA VAL A 582 8.57 15.93 44.31
C VAL A 582 7.95 15.51 42.97
N PHE A 583 6.85 14.77 43.00
CA PHE A 583 6.16 14.35 41.78
C PHE A 583 4.65 14.20 41.99
N GLY A 584 3.88 14.30 40.90
CA GLY A 584 2.45 14.01 40.88
C GLY A 584 2.16 12.61 40.32
N VAL A 585 0.92 12.14 40.51
CA VAL A 585 0.43 10.87 39.96
C VAL A 585 -0.97 11.06 39.39
N LYS A 586 -1.20 10.44 38.23
CA LYS A 586 -2.54 10.29 37.65
C LYS A 586 -2.93 8.82 37.57
N ILE A 587 -4.19 8.52 37.83
CA ILE A 587 -4.77 7.18 37.62
C ILE A 587 -5.94 7.34 36.65
N GLN A 588 -5.96 6.57 35.56
CA GLN A 588 -6.96 6.68 34.48
C GLN A 588 -7.11 8.13 33.98
N GLY A 589 -5.99 8.84 33.81
CA GLY A 589 -5.94 10.23 33.38
C GLY A 589 -6.37 11.29 34.42
N ARG A 590 -6.95 10.88 35.56
CA ARG A 590 -7.33 11.79 36.65
C ARG A 590 -6.13 12.06 37.56
N LYS A 591 -5.86 13.33 37.85
CA LYS A 591 -4.81 13.71 38.81
C LYS A 591 -5.26 13.32 40.23
N VAL A 592 -4.61 12.31 40.77
CA VAL A 592 -4.89 11.78 42.13
C VAL A 592 -3.89 12.28 43.16
N ILE A 593 -2.69 12.69 42.72
CA ILE A 593 -1.65 13.33 43.52
C ILE A 593 -1.09 14.50 42.72
N ASP A 594 -1.10 15.72 43.26
CA ASP A 594 -0.54 16.89 42.58
C ASP A 594 0.96 17.08 42.86
N LYS A 595 1.35 17.00 44.13
CA LYS A 595 2.72 17.08 44.63
C LYS A 595 2.87 16.12 45.80
N LEU A 596 3.65 15.06 45.62
CA LEU A 596 4.07 14.13 46.66
C LEU A 596 5.57 14.31 46.90
N ASP A 597 5.91 14.60 48.14
CA ASP A 597 7.23 14.47 48.72
C ASP A 597 7.13 13.39 49.81
N ILE A 598 7.88 12.30 49.66
CA ILE A 598 7.76 11.15 50.56
C ILE A 598 8.45 11.46 51.90
N VAL A 599 9.57 12.20 51.90
CA VAL A 599 10.32 12.55 53.13
C VAL A 599 9.50 13.49 53.99
N ASP A 600 8.87 14.50 53.39
CA ASP A 600 7.98 15.43 54.09
C ASP A 600 6.79 14.71 54.74
N ARG A 601 6.29 13.64 54.10
CA ARG A 601 5.11 12.91 54.56
C ARG A 601 5.37 11.89 55.65
N VAL A 602 6.42 11.09 55.50
CA VAL A 602 6.71 9.98 56.42
C VAL A 602 8.16 9.92 56.86
N GLY A 603 9.07 10.67 56.24
CA GLY A 603 10.51 10.57 56.46
C GLY A 603 11.18 9.53 55.57
N ARG A 604 12.52 9.46 55.66
CA ARG A 604 13.33 8.49 54.91
C ARG A 604 13.13 7.06 55.44
N ASN A 605 13.19 6.07 54.55
CA ASN A 605 13.12 4.64 54.90
C ASN A 605 11.86 4.25 55.71
N LYS A 606 10.73 4.87 55.38
CA LYS A 606 9.42 4.56 55.96
C LYS A 606 8.41 4.29 54.85
N ALA A 607 7.56 3.29 55.06
CA ALA A 607 6.51 2.94 54.12
C ALA A 607 5.42 4.00 54.07
N LEU A 608 4.96 4.33 52.86
CA LEU A 608 3.82 5.20 52.61
C LEU A 608 2.86 4.55 51.63
N ASP A 609 1.64 4.29 52.08
CA ASP A 609 0.57 3.74 51.25
C ASP A 609 -0.51 4.77 50.99
N LEU A 610 -0.82 5.00 49.72
CA LEU A 610 -1.87 5.91 49.29
C LEU A 610 -2.96 5.13 48.55
N ASN A 611 -4.16 5.14 49.13
CA ASN A 611 -5.31 4.37 48.66
C ASN A 611 -6.24 5.21 47.78
N PHE A 612 -6.60 4.69 46.60
CA PHE A 612 -7.50 5.32 45.65
C PHE A 612 -8.70 4.40 45.36
N PRO A 613 -9.78 4.50 46.17
CA PRO A 613 -11.00 3.71 45.96
C PRO A 613 -11.76 4.17 44.71
N ASN A 614 -12.71 3.35 44.26
CA ASN A 614 -13.62 3.66 43.15
C ASN A 614 -12.91 3.95 41.81
N THR A 615 -11.75 3.33 41.59
CA THR A 615 -11.03 3.41 40.31
C THR A 615 -11.70 2.50 39.30
N GLY A 616 -12.37 3.10 38.31
CA GLY A 616 -13.04 2.37 37.23
C GLY A 616 -12.09 2.01 36.10
N VAL A 617 -12.00 0.72 35.79
CA VAL A 617 -11.37 0.20 34.57
C VAL A 617 -12.48 -0.21 33.60
N ASN A 618 -12.42 0.28 32.37
CA ASN A 618 -13.48 0.11 31.36
C ASN A 618 -12.94 -0.32 29.99
N ASP A 619 -11.63 -0.53 29.89
CA ASP A 619 -10.87 -0.85 28.70
C ASP A 619 -9.80 -1.92 28.97
N GLY A 620 -10.02 -2.77 29.98
CA GLY A 620 -9.12 -3.87 30.33
C GLY A 620 -7.72 -3.46 30.81
N THR A 621 -7.48 -2.15 31.00
CA THR A 621 -6.17 -1.60 31.31
C THR A 621 -6.27 -0.56 32.42
N LEU A 622 -5.45 -0.71 33.46
CA LEU A 622 -5.25 0.32 34.48
C LEU A 622 -3.97 1.10 34.14
N SER A 623 -4.14 2.39 33.82
CA SER A 623 -3.05 3.32 33.55
C SER A 623 -2.73 4.16 34.77
N ILE A 624 -1.45 4.19 35.15
CA ILE A 624 -0.91 4.97 36.27
C ILE A 624 0.26 5.81 35.73
N GLU A 625 0.10 7.14 35.64
CA GLU A 625 1.10 8.07 35.10
C GLU A 625 1.82 8.85 36.21
N PHE A 626 3.12 9.04 36.08
CA PHE A 626 3.94 9.82 37.01
C PHE A 626 4.36 11.15 36.38
N VAL A 627 4.17 12.25 37.12
CA VAL A 627 4.44 13.61 36.66
C VAL A 627 5.58 14.20 37.48
N ARG A 628 6.79 14.18 36.90
CA ARG A 628 7.98 14.80 37.51
C ARG A 628 7.75 16.28 37.82
N LYS A 629 8.10 16.73 39.04
CA LYS A 629 8.23 18.15 39.41
C LYS A 629 9.67 18.48 39.79
N VAL A 630 10.23 17.76 40.77
CA VAL A 630 11.62 17.85 41.24
C VAL A 630 12.17 16.41 41.32
N GLU A 631 13.36 16.16 40.75
CA GLU A 631 13.98 14.82 40.65
C GLU A 631 13.09 13.77 39.92
N HIS A 632 13.51 12.50 39.86
CA HIS A 632 12.80 11.43 39.17
C HIS A 632 11.71 10.80 40.07
N PRO A 633 10.48 10.56 39.58
CA PRO A 633 9.46 9.84 40.33
C PRO A 633 9.91 8.42 40.68
N CYS A 634 9.40 7.89 41.80
CA CYS A 634 9.67 6.53 42.24
C CYS A 634 8.42 5.86 42.82
N ILE A 635 8.36 4.52 42.79
CA ILE A 635 7.30 3.70 43.40
C ILE A 635 7.85 2.33 43.79
N ALA A 636 7.38 1.79 44.92
CA ALA A 636 7.82 0.51 45.47
C ALA A 636 6.82 -0.63 45.25
N GLY A 637 5.52 -0.35 45.30
CA GLY A 637 4.49 -1.38 45.10
C GLY A 637 3.17 -0.83 44.56
N ILE A 638 2.42 -1.70 43.90
CA ILE A 638 1.05 -1.43 43.44
C ILE A 638 0.15 -2.59 43.90
N VAL A 639 -0.98 -2.28 44.53
CA VAL A 639 -2.02 -3.24 44.88
C VAL A 639 -3.33 -2.83 44.22
N ILE A 640 -4.03 -3.80 43.62
CA ILE A 640 -5.29 -3.60 42.92
C ILE A 640 -6.25 -4.64 43.46
N SER A 641 -7.28 -4.20 44.17
CA SER A 641 -8.27 -5.09 44.77
C SER A 641 -9.68 -4.60 44.49
N GLY A 642 -10.60 -5.49 44.13
CA GLY A 642 -11.97 -5.10 43.82
C GLY A 642 -12.79 -6.20 43.17
N LYS A 643 -13.85 -5.80 42.47
CA LYS A 643 -14.73 -6.72 41.74
C LYS A 643 -14.73 -6.42 40.25
N THR A 644 -14.62 -7.47 39.44
CA THR A 644 -14.82 -7.38 38.00
C THR A 644 -16.27 -6.99 37.70
N LYS A 645 -16.49 -6.30 36.58
CA LYS A 645 -17.82 -5.97 36.08
C LYS A 645 -18.54 -7.26 35.62
N ALA A 646 -19.83 -7.36 35.91
CA ALA A 646 -20.67 -8.42 35.36
C ALA A 646 -20.93 -8.17 33.86
N VAL A 647 -20.76 -9.18 33.02
CA VAL A 647 -20.92 -9.06 31.55
C VAL A 647 -21.62 -10.30 31.01
N ASN A 648 -22.70 -10.12 30.24
CA ASN A 648 -23.40 -11.19 29.50
C ASN A 648 -23.61 -12.48 30.32
N GLN A 649 -24.27 -12.37 31.48
CA GLN A 649 -24.56 -13.48 32.41
C GLN A 649 -23.34 -14.10 33.11
N VAL A 650 -22.15 -13.50 32.99
CA VAL A 650 -20.98 -13.83 33.84
C VAL A 650 -21.03 -12.96 35.11
N PRO A 651 -21.14 -13.57 36.31
CA PRO A 651 -21.17 -12.83 37.58
C PRO A 651 -19.87 -12.06 37.84
N SER A 652 -19.94 -10.99 38.63
CA SER A 652 -18.76 -10.30 39.13
C SER A 652 -17.92 -11.24 40.00
N ARG A 653 -16.59 -11.16 39.88
CA ARG A 653 -15.65 -11.96 40.68
C ARG A 653 -14.69 -11.04 41.41
N LEU A 654 -14.19 -11.49 42.56
CA LEU A 654 -13.11 -10.80 43.26
C LEU A 654 -11.84 -10.87 42.41
N PHE A 655 -11.10 -9.77 42.39
CA PHE A 655 -9.82 -9.62 41.70
C PHE A 655 -8.85 -8.94 42.66
N ASP A 656 -7.71 -9.59 42.91
CA ASP A 656 -6.60 -9.06 43.70
C ASP A 656 -5.31 -9.27 42.89
N ARG A 657 -4.57 -8.19 42.68
CA ARG A 657 -3.30 -8.19 41.96
C ARG A 657 -2.31 -7.26 42.64
N ARG A 658 -1.07 -7.70 42.83
CA ARG A 658 -0.04 -6.97 43.59
C ARG A 658 1.30 -7.05 42.88
N ILE A 659 2.03 -5.95 42.74
CA ILE A 659 3.27 -5.84 41.96
C ILE A 659 4.39 -5.25 42.80
N ASN A 660 5.53 -5.93 42.90
CA ASN A 660 6.74 -5.43 43.57
C ASN A 660 7.58 -4.58 42.60
N CYS A 661 7.32 -3.27 42.54
CA CYS A 661 7.88 -2.37 41.55
C CYS A 661 9.42 -2.29 41.64
N GLY A 662 10.10 -2.67 40.56
CA GLY A 662 11.56 -2.76 40.49
C GLY A 662 12.15 -4.03 41.10
N GLY A 663 11.34 -4.90 41.72
CA GLY A 663 11.79 -6.11 42.40
C GLY A 663 11.33 -7.42 41.76
N LYS A 664 11.87 -8.53 42.27
CA LYS A 664 11.38 -9.88 41.98
C LYS A 664 10.09 -10.16 42.77
N ALA A 665 9.40 -11.26 42.44
CA ALA A 665 8.22 -11.66 43.19
C ALA A 665 8.56 -11.86 44.69
N VAL A 666 7.73 -11.35 45.58
CA VAL A 666 7.92 -11.43 47.04
C VAL A 666 6.57 -11.50 47.75
N ALA A 667 6.40 -12.44 48.67
CA ALA A 667 5.11 -12.73 49.30
C ALA A 667 3.99 -12.87 48.24
N LYS A 668 2.91 -12.08 48.35
CA LYS A 668 1.79 -12.06 47.37
C LYS A 668 2.02 -11.13 46.18
N TYR A 669 3.17 -10.46 46.09
CA TYR A 669 3.50 -9.53 45.02
C TYR A 669 4.21 -10.26 43.88
N GLU A 670 3.70 -10.09 42.67
CA GLU A 670 4.37 -10.57 41.46
C GLU A 670 5.61 -9.72 41.13
N ALA A 671 6.51 -10.30 40.34
CA ALA A 671 7.69 -9.60 39.85
C ALA A 671 7.29 -8.46 38.90
N ASP A 672 7.96 -7.32 39.00
CA ASP A 672 7.71 -6.20 38.11
C ASP A 672 8.21 -6.48 36.69
N LYS A 673 7.28 -6.49 35.74
CA LYS A 673 7.54 -6.65 34.31
C LYS A 673 7.84 -5.28 33.71
N ASN A 674 9.04 -5.08 33.17
CA ASN A 674 9.34 -3.87 32.40
C ASN A 674 8.99 -4.12 30.93
N THR A 675 8.00 -3.41 30.39
CA THR A 675 7.67 -3.53 28.95
C THR A 675 8.71 -2.84 28.05
N ALA A 676 9.81 -2.32 28.60
CA ALA A 676 10.97 -1.83 27.87
C ALA A 676 11.94 -2.95 27.44
N LYS A 677 11.50 -3.79 26.51
CA LYS A 677 12.14 -3.89 25.19
C LYS A 677 11.06 -3.89 24.09
N ALA A 678 10.08 -2.98 24.18
CA ALA A 678 9.63 -2.37 22.94
C ALA A 678 10.89 -1.84 22.28
N ARG A 679 11.34 -2.48 21.19
CA ARG A 679 12.48 -2.01 20.41
C ARG A 679 12.28 -0.51 20.25
N ASN A 680 13.26 0.27 20.72
CA ASN A 680 13.40 1.66 20.32
C ASN A 680 13.72 1.71 18.82
N SER A 681 12.87 1.16 17.95
CA SER A 681 12.73 1.78 16.65
C SER A 681 11.94 3.03 16.93
N SER A 682 12.64 4.12 17.22
CA SER A 682 12.09 5.40 16.79
C SER A 682 11.60 5.20 15.34
N PRO A 683 10.47 5.78 14.92
CA PRO A 683 9.99 5.71 13.53
C PRO A 683 11.06 6.04 12.48
N LYS A 684 12.19 6.64 12.90
CA LYS A 684 13.36 6.99 12.07
C LYS A 684 14.23 5.81 11.63
N GLN A 685 14.18 4.64 12.27
CA GLN A 685 15.06 3.49 11.91
C GLN A 685 14.32 2.23 11.45
N ARG A 686 12.99 2.24 11.26
CA ARG A 686 12.21 1.11 10.70
C ARG A 686 12.64 0.82 9.26
N THR A 687 13.78 0.18 9.09
CA THR A 687 14.40 -0.07 7.80
C THR A 687 15.30 -1.31 7.90
N MET A 688 15.58 -1.89 6.75
CA MET A 688 16.46 -3.04 6.54
C MET A 688 17.54 -2.66 5.53
N PRO A 689 18.61 -3.45 5.35
CA PRO A 689 19.55 -3.24 4.26
C PRO A 689 18.82 -3.14 2.92
N VAL A 690 19.27 -2.24 2.04
CA VAL A 690 18.65 -1.96 0.73
C VAL A 690 19.67 -1.84 -0.42
N ALA A 691 20.96 -1.92 -0.12
CA ALA A 691 22.01 -1.69 -1.11
C ALA A 691 21.94 -2.71 -2.26
N ASP A 692 21.73 -3.98 -1.94
CA ASP A 692 21.54 -5.08 -2.90
C ASP A 692 20.32 -4.83 -3.80
N PHE A 693 19.20 -4.40 -3.22
CA PHE A 693 17.98 -4.08 -3.97
C PHE A 693 18.21 -2.94 -4.96
N TYR A 694 18.80 -1.83 -4.49
CA TYR A 694 19.03 -0.68 -5.35
C TYR A 694 20.07 -0.93 -6.42
N LEU A 695 21.08 -1.76 -6.15
CA LEU A 695 22.06 -2.16 -7.16
C LEU A 695 21.41 -2.98 -8.28
N ASP A 696 20.60 -3.99 -7.92
CA ASP A 696 19.85 -4.78 -8.90
C ASP A 696 18.86 -3.93 -9.70
N TYR A 697 18.10 -3.08 -9.00
CA TYR A 697 17.16 -2.15 -9.60
C TYR A 697 17.85 -1.19 -10.57
N ALA A 698 18.95 -0.56 -10.16
CA ALA A 698 19.65 0.42 -10.99
C ALA A 698 20.29 -0.22 -12.23
N ARG A 699 20.89 -1.41 -12.06
CA ARG A 699 21.45 -2.21 -13.16
C ARG A 699 20.39 -2.56 -14.20
N ALA A 700 19.24 -3.06 -13.76
CA ALA A 700 18.16 -3.47 -14.66
C ALA A 700 17.49 -2.29 -15.37
N ASN A 701 17.28 -1.17 -14.67
CA ASN A 701 16.54 -0.02 -15.20
C ASN A 701 17.38 0.93 -16.03
N PHE A 702 18.66 1.13 -15.68
CA PHE A 702 19.48 2.20 -16.22
C PHE A 702 20.82 1.73 -16.81
N GLY A 703 21.16 0.44 -16.64
CA GLY A 703 22.35 -0.19 -17.17
C GLY A 703 23.56 -0.16 -16.23
N GLU A 704 24.56 -1.01 -16.54
CA GLU A 704 25.72 -1.27 -15.67
C GLU A 704 26.53 0.00 -15.34
N ALA A 705 26.74 0.87 -16.33
CA ALA A 705 27.65 2.02 -16.24
C ALA A 705 27.27 3.06 -15.17
N VAL A 706 26.03 3.07 -14.71
CA VAL A 706 25.52 4.00 -13.69
C VAL A 706 25.03 3.28 -12.42
N ALA A 707 25.00 1.94 -12.41
CA ALA A 707 24.27 1.15 -11.43
C ALA A 707 24.75 1.40 -9.98
N GLU A 708 26.04 1.25 -9.72
CA GLU A 708 26.63 1.42 -8.39
C GLU A 708 26.43 2.83 -7.79
N PRO A 709 26.87 3.92 -8.44
CA PRO A 709 26.74 5.26 -7.85
C PRO A 709 25.26 5.68 -7.69
N LEU A 710 24.38 5.22 -8.58
CA LEU A 710 22.95 5.48 -8.44
C LEU A 710 22.33 4.66 -7.30
N ALA A 711 22.77 3.42 -7.11
CA ALA A 711 22.29 2.58 -6.00
C ALA A 711 22.68 3.16 -4.65
N GLU A 712 23.92 3.65 -4.51
CA GLU A 712 24.38 4.37 -3.31
C GLU A 712 23.55 5.63 -3.05
N LEU A 713 23.27 6.40 -4.11
CA LEU A 713 22.41 7.59 -4.03
C LEU A 713 21.00 7.21 -3.55
N LEU A 714 20.35 6.23 -4.17
CA LEU A 714 19.00 5.80 -3.81
C LEU A 714 18.93 5.21 -2.39
N ALA A 715 19.91 4.40 -1.99
CA ALA A 715 20.02 3.88 -0.63
C ALA A 715 20.18 5.00 0.42
N ARG A 716 20.87 6.09 0.05
CA ARG A 716 20.96 7.30 0.90
C ARG A 716 19.61 8.01 1.04
N LEU A 717 18.71 7.93 0.06
CA LEU A 717 17.38 8.57 0.10
C LEU A 717 16.29 7.74 0.80
N ASP A 718 16.43 6.41 0.81
CA ASP A 718 15.40 5.49 1.31
C ASP A 718 14.92 5.80 2.74
N GLY A 719 13.62 5.58 2.96
CA GLY A 719 12.92 5.76 4.24
C GLY A 719 12.26 7.14 4.36
N VAL A 720 12.52 7.85 5.47
CA VAL A 720 11.96 9.19 5.76
C VAL A 720 13.02 10.29 5.71
N LYS A 721 14.04 10.08 4.88
CA LYS A 721 15.14 11.05 4.74
C LYS A 721 14.77 12.17 3.77
N LEU A 722 13.88 11.91 2.82
CA LEU A 722 13.34 12.93 1.93
C LEU A 722 12.32 13.81 2.67
N PRO A 723 12.35 15.14 2.45
CA PRO A 723 11.38 16.05 3.03
C PRO A 723 10.00 15.88 2.39
N GLU A 724 8.95 15.87 3.20
CA GLU A 724 7.57 15.94 2.71
C GLU A 724 7.22 17.41 2.43
N ILE A 725 7.04 17.75 1.14
CA ILE A 725 6.73 19.12 0.69
C ILE A 725 5.21 19.37 0.68
N SER A 726 4.44 18.29 0.57
CA SER A 726 2.98 18.33 0.62
C SER A 726 2.45 17.83 1.97
N ALA A 727 1.24 18.24 2.31
CA ALA A 727 0.59 17.96 3.58
C ALA A 727 -0.91 17.71 3.40
N TRP A 728 -1.53 17.11 4.41
CA TRP A 728 -2.98 17.02 4.49
C TRP A 728 -3.58 18.37 4.92
N LYS A 729 -4.18 19.13 3.98
CA LYS A 729 -4.83 20.42 4.26
C LYS A 729 -6.21 20.49 3.60
N LYS A 730 -7.24 20.09 4.35
CA LYS A 730 -8.62 19.85 3.84
C LYS A 730 -8.71 18.73 2.80
N GLY A 731 -7.60 18.10 2.44
CA GLY A 731 -7.41 17.04 1.45
C GLY A 731 -5.93 16.64 1.36
N PRO A 732 -5.59 15.52 0.70
CA PRO A 732 -4.23 15.03 0.57
C PRO A 732 -3.39 15.82 -0.44
N GLY A 733 -2.06 15.71 -0.35
CA GLY A 733 -1.16 16.19 -1.40
C GLY A 733 -1.05 17.71 -1.59
N VAL A 734 -1.53 18.52 -0.64
CA VAL A 734 -1.49 20.00 -0.76
C VAL A 734 -0.09 20.52 -0.48
N ILE A 735 0.54 21.21 -1.44
CA ILE A 735 1.85 21.85 -1.24
C ILE A 735 1.76 22.87 -0.10
N ALA A 736 2.55 22.67 0.96
CA ALA A 736 2.52 23.54 2.13
C ALA A 736 3.36 24.81 1.87
N PRO A 737 2.86 26.04 2.13
CA PRO A 737 3.67 27.25 2.05
C PRO A 737 4.83 27.24 3.07
N GLY A 738 5.96 27.87 2.73
CA GLY A 738 7.05 28.14 3.70
C GLY A 738 8.44 27.62 3.35
N GLY A 739 8.61 26.92 2.22
CA GLY A 739 9.90 26.75 1.55
C GLY A 739 10.96 25.92 2.27
N ARG A 740 10.59 25.05 3.21
CA ARG A 740 11.58 24.16 3.84
C ARG A 740 12.05 23.13 2.81
N SER A 741 13.37 22.91 2.75
CA SER A 741 14.04 21.79 2.06
C SER A 741 14.48 21.95 0.59
N ARG A 742 14.45 23.16 0.01
CA ARG A 742 14.95 23.40 -1.38
C ARG A 742 16.40 22.94 -1.58
N ASN A 743 17.29 23.20 -0.63
CA ASN A 743 18.71 22.86 -0.74
C ASN A 743 18.96 21.34 -0.75
N VAL A 744 18.18 20.57 0.01
CA VAL A 744 18.31 19.10 0.07
C VAL A 744 17.90 18.47 -1.26
N VAL A 745 16.78 18.92 -1.83
CA VAL A 745 16.28 18.38 -3.11
C VAL A 745 17.10 18.89 -4.30
N GLY A 746 17.58 20.14 -4.24
CA GLY A 746 18.46 20.70 -5.27
C GLY A 746 19.74 19.90 -5.43
N LYS A 747 20.46 19.60 -4.33
CA LYS A 747 21.67 18.78 -4.38
C LYS A 747 21.41 17.39 -4.98
N LEU A 748 20.29 16.75 -4.63
CA LEU A 748 19.91 15.48 -5.22
C LEU A 748 19.71 15.58 -6.74
N VAL A 749 19.04 16.64 -7.21
CA VAL A 749 18.85 16.88 -8.65
C VAL A 749 20.19 17.08 -9.35
N ASP A 750 21.14 17.79 -8.74
CA ASP A 750 22.48 17.99 -9.30
C ASP A 750 23.23 16.65 -9.41
N GLU A 751 23.19 15.82 -8.36
CA GLU A 751 23.80 14.48 -8.34
C GLU A 751 23.20 13.56 -9.43
N LEU A 752 21.87 13.55 -9.59
CA LEU A 752 21.19 12.81 -10.66
C LEU A 752 21.52 13.38 -12.05
N THR A 753 21.61 14.70 -12.19
CA THR A 753 21.96 15.32 -13.48
C THR A 753 23.38 14.95 -13.89
N ALA A 754 24.32 14.94 -12.95
CA ALA A 754 25.70 14.54 -13.18
C ALA A 754 25.86 13.07 -13.61
N LEU A 755 24.98 12.19 -13.12
CA LEU A 755 24.98 10.77 -13.51
C LEU A 755 24.34 10.50 -14.87
N ARG A 756 23.46 11.39 -15.36
CA ARG A 756 22.68 11.19 -16.60
C ARG A 756 23.54 10.83 -17.84
N PRO A 757 24.70 11.47 -18.13
CA PRO A 757 25.51 11.14 -19.30
C PRO A 757 26.07 9.70 -19.33
N ARG A 758 26.12 9.03 -18.16
CA ARG A 758 26.57 7.64 -18.01
C ARG A 758 25.50 6.63 -18.42
N VAL A 759 24.22 7.03 -18.49
CA VAL A 759 23.10 6.19 -18.89
C VAL A 759 23.14 5.99 -20.40
N LYS A 760 23.18 4.73 -20.85
CA LYS A 760 23.27 4.38 -22.29
C LYS A 760 22.08 3.55 -22.72
N GLY A 761 21.58 3.83 -23.93
CA GLY A 761 20.43 3.16 -24.52
C GLY A 761 19.13 3.96 -24.33
N PRO A 762 18.24 4.00 -25.34
CA PRO A 762 17.05 4.84 -25.32
C PRO A 762 16.03 4.43 -24.25
N GLY A 763 15.87 3.13 -23.97
CA GLY A 763 14.96 2.65 -22.92
C GLY A 763 15.49 2.94 -21.53
N ASN A 764 16.80 2.78 -21.32
CA ASN A 764 17.46 3.17 -20.06
C ASN A 764 17.34 4.68 -19.81
N LEU A 765 17.56 5.51 -20.84
CA LEU A 765 17.43 6.96 -20.75
C LEU A 765 15.99 7.40 -20.43
N GLU A 766 14.99 6.83 -21.09
CA GLU A 766 13.58 7.15 -20.81
C GLU A 766 13.20 6.85 -19.36
N ARG A 767 13.62 5.68 -18.84
CA ARG A 767 13.38 5.31 -17.42
C ARG A 767 14.15 6.19 -16.45
N TYR A 768 15.38 6.56 -16.78
CA TYR A 768 16.19 7.45 -15.95
C TYR A 768 15.57 8.86 -15.90
N ASP A 769 15.15 9.39 -17.04
CA ASP A 769 14.55 10.71 -17.16
C ASP A 769 13.20 10.80 -16.42
N TYR A 770 12.44 9.70 -16.32
CA TYR A 770 11.27 9.66 -15.44
C TYR A 770 11.64 10.02 -13.98
N TRP A 771 12.69 9.40 -13.43
CA TRP A 771 13.11 9.68 -12.05
C TRP A 771 13.78 11.04 -11.90
N LEU A 772 14.63 11.44 -12.85
CA LEU A 772 15.23 12.78 -12.85
C LEU A 772 14.15 13.87 -12.85
N HIS A 773 13.16 13.78 -13.75
CA HIS A 773 12.04 14.72 -13.80
C HIS A 773 11.15 14.63 -12.55
N THR A 774 11.00 13.45 -11.94
CA THR A 774 10.28 13.30 -10.67
C THR A 774 10.93 14.12 -9.55
N TYR A 775 12.25 14.02 -9.40
CA TYR A 775 13.00 14.78 -8.38
C TYR A 775 13.13 16.27 -8.74
N GLN A 776 13.22 16.62 -10.02
CA GLN A 776 13.10 18.02 -10.47
C GLN A 776 11.72 18.59 -10.17
N GLY A 777 10.65 17.81 -10.37
CA GLY A 777 9.29 18.17 -9.98
C GLY A 777 9.19 18.41 -8.47
N MET A 778 9.81 17.56 -7.66
CA MET A 778 9.93 17.76 -6.21
C MET A 778 10.66 19.07 -5.87
N ALA A 779 11.76 19.40 -6.55
CA ALA A 779 12.47 20.67 -6.36
C ALA A 779 11.59 21.87 -6.75
N ALA A 780 10.82 21.74 -7.84
CA ALA A 780 9.88 22.76 -8.27
C ALA A 780 8.73 22.96 -7.28
N MET A 781 8.23 21.88 -6.63
CA MET A 781 7.27 22.01 -5.53
C MET A 781 7.84 22.80 -4.35
N ALA A 782 9.10 22.54 -3.97
CA ALA A 782 9.77 23.30 -2.90
C ALA A 782 9.93 24.78 -3.25
N GLU A 783 10.21 25.09 -4.52
CA GLU A 783 10.27 26.48 -5.01
C GLU A 783 8.90 27.17 -4.95
N VAL A 784 7.84 26.51 -5.44
CA VAL A 784 6.46 27.02 -5.37
C VAL A 784 6.08 27.31 -3.91
N SER A 785 6.40 26.39 -2.99
CA SER A 785 6.20 26.56 -1.54
C SER A 785 6.92 27.80 -1.00
N GLY A 786 8.18 28.01 -1.38
CA GLY A 786 8.99 29.15 -0.96
C GLY A 786 8.49 30.48 -1.51
N LEU A 787 8.15 30.53 -2.80
CA LEU A 787 7.63 31.72 -3.47
C LEU A 787 6.27 32.14 -2.90
N ARG A 788 5.39 31.17 -2.59
CA ARG A 788 4.16 31.49 -1.87
C ARG A 788 4.43 32.10 -0.51
N GLY A 789 5.37 31.54 0.26
CA GLY A 789 5.77 32.12 1.54
C GLY A 789 6.32 33.55 1.41
N ARG A 790 7.07 33.84 0.33
CA ARG A 790 7.54 35.20 0.01
C ARG A 790 6.37 36.13 -0.30
N LEU A 791 5.45 35.72 -1.18
CA LEU A 791 4.26 36.48 -1.51
C LEU A 791 3.47 36.87 -0.25
N ASP A 792 3.19 35.90 0.62
CA ASP A 792 2.47 36.17 1.87
C ASP A 792 3.21 37.16 2.78
N ARG A 793 4.55 37.10 2.86
CA ARG A 793 5.35 38.06 3.65
C ARG A 793 5.34 39.48 3.07
N GLU A 794 5.52 39.63 1.76
CA GLU A 794 5.53 40.96 1.14
C GLU A 794 4.13 41.60 1.17
N MET A 795 3.07 40.79 1.01
CA MET A 795 1.69 41.22 1.26
C MET A 795 1.49 41.73 2.70
N HIS A 796 2.05 41.04 3.70
CA HIS A 796 1.97 41.46 5.10
C HIS A 796 2.73 42.78 5.37
N LYS A 797 3.91 42.94 4.78
CA LYS A 797 4.69 44.20 4.85
C LYS A 797 4.06 45.36 4.07
N LYS A 798 3.01 45.08 3.28
CA LYS A 798 2.39 46.04 2.36
C LYS A 798 3.33 46.53 1.25
N ASP A 799 4.36 45.75 0.91
CA ASP A 799 5.20 46.00 -0.26
C ASP A 799 4.54 45.36 -1.50
N TRP A 800 3.65 46.12 -2.13
CA TRP A 800 2.81 45.61 -3.22
C TRP A 800 3.60 45.32 -4.50
N GLN A 801 4.71 46.01 -4.74
CA GLN A 801 5.56 45.76 -5.91
C GLN A 801 6.38 44.48 -5.72
N ALA A 802 6.95 44.28 -4.53
CA ALA A 802 7.63 43.02 -4.22
C ALA A 802 6.65 41.84 -4.19
N ALA A 803 5.42 42.05 -3.70
CA ALA A 803 4.35 41.05 -3.75
C ALA A 803 3.97 40.70 -5.21
N LEU A 804 3.80 41.70 -6.08
CA LEU A 804 3.53 41.46 -7.50
C LEU A 804 4.64 40.66 -8.18
N LYS A 805 5.91 41.01 -7.93
CA LYS A 805 7.06 40.27 -8.45
C LYS A 805 7.05 38.81 -7.97
N ALA A 806 6.84 38.57 -6.68
CA ALA A 806 6.74 37.22 -6.12
C ALA A 806 5.56 36.42 -6.72
N ARG A 807 4.44 37.08 -7.00
CA ARG A 807 3.26 36.46 -7.62
C ARG A 807 3.51 36.04 -9.08
N ILE A 808 4.23 36.85 -9.86
CA ILE A 808 4.64 36.52 -11.24
C ILE A 808 5.63 35.35 -11.22
N GLU A 809 6.64 35.39 -10.35
CA GLU A 809 7.58 34.28 -10.17
C GLU A 809 6.84 32.98 -9.78
N LEU A 810 5.84 33.07 -8.89
CA LEU A 810 5.02 31.93 -8.47
C LEU A 810 4.23 31.29 -9.62
N ALA A 811 3.64 32.10 -10.52
CA ALA A 811 2.96 31.58 -11.72
C ALA A 811 3.91 30.83 -12.66
N ARG A 812 5.12 31.38 -12.87
CA ARG A 812 6.16 30.75 -13.69
C ARG A 812 6.63 29.44 -13.06
N ALA A 813 6.85 29.42 -11.75
CA ALA A 813 7.24 28.22 -11.01
C ALA A 813 6.14 27.14 -11.04
N TRP A 814 4.87 27.52 -10.92
CA TRP A 814 3.74 26.59 -11.08
C TRP A 814 3.71 25.99 -12.49
N THR A 815 3.87 26.83 -13.51
CA THR A 815 3.89 26.38 -14.91
C THR A 815 4.99 25.34 -15.12
N ARG A 816 6.21 25.62 -14.64
CA ARG A 816 7.34 24.68 -14.73
C ARG A 816 7.09 23.38 -13.97
N LEU A 817 6.51 23.45 -12.76
CA LEU A 817 6.11 22.26 -12.00
C LEU A 817 5.13 21.40 -12.81
N MET A 818 4.08 21.99 -13.37
CA MET A 818 3.09 21.25 -14.14
C MET A 818 3.66 20.67 -15.44
N THR A 819 4.59 21.36 -16.10
CA THR A 819 5.30 20.81 -17.26
C THR A 819 6.16 19.59 -16.88
N LEU A 820 6.87 19.62 -15.74
CA LEU A 820 7.64 18.48 -15.25
C LEU A 820 6.74 17.30 -14.87
N GLN A 821 5.60 17.55 -14.22
CA GLN A 821 4.62 16.51 -13.87
C GLN A 821 3.99 15.89 -15.13
N THR A 822 3.68 16.71 -16.13
CA THR A 822 3.19 16.26 -17.44
C THR A 822 4.25 15.37 -18.12
N ALA A 823 5.53 15.70 -17.98
CA ALA A 823 6.62 14.97 -18.63
C ALA A 823 6.82 13.54 -18.09
N ILE A 824 6.36 13.24 -16.88
CA ILE A 824 6.51 11.93 -16.23
C ILE A 824 5.26 11.05 -16.29
N VAL A 825 4.19 11.47 -16.98
CA VAL A 825 2.96 10.68 -17.05
C VAL A 825 3.23 9.34 -17.75
N ARG A 826 3.00 8.23 -17.05
CA ARG A 826 3.14 6.87 -17.59
C ARG A 826 1.92 6.01 -17.33
N THR A 827 1.15 6.30 -16.28
CA THR A 827 -0.04 5.54 -15.87
C THR A 827 -1.20 6.48 -15.51
N PRO A 828 -2.44 5.98 -15.31
CA PRO A 828 -3.52 6.79 -14.75
C PRO A 828 -3.19 7.44 -13.41
N GLY A 829 -2.28 6.85 -12.62
CA GLY A 829 -1.88 7.41 -11.33
C GLY A 829 -1.22 8.79 -11.44
N GLU A 830 -0.33 9.00 -12.43
CA GLU A 830 0.29 10.31 -12.66
C GLU A 830 -0.72 11.33 -13.22
N LEU A 831 -1.70 10.91 -14.02
CA LEU A 831 -2.82 11.79 -14.40
C LEU A 831 -3.58 12.26 -13.16
N GLY A 832 -3.78 11.36 -12.19
CA GLY A 832 -4.38 11.67 -10.90
C GLY A 832 -3.56 12.66 -10.08
N THR A 833 -2.22 12.51 -10.05
CA THR A 833 -1.31 13.45 -9.37
C THR A 833 -1.40 14.86 -9.94
N ILE A 834 -1.50 15.00 -11.26
CA ILE A 834 -1.73 16.29 -11.94
C ILE A 834 -3.07 16.89 -11.52
N ALA A 835 -4.13 16.09 -11.53
CA ALA A 835 -5.46 16.54 -11.10
C ALA A 835 -5.45 16.94 -9.63
N ASN A 836 -4.75 16.22 -8.75
CA ASN A 836 -4.60 16.60 -7.35
C ASN A 836 -3.93 17.96 -7.21
N LEU A 837 -2.79 18.19 -7.87
CA LEU A 837 -2.09 19.48 -7.82
C LEU A 837 -2.99 20.65 -8.27
N GLU A 838 -3.71 20.50 -9.38
CA GLU A 838 -4.60 21.53 -9.90
C GLU A 838 -5.83 21.77 -8.99
N HIS A 839 -6.48 20.70 -8.53
CA HIS A 839 -7.70 20.80 -7.74
C HIS A 839 -7.44 21.21 -6.29
N GLN A 840 -6.48 20.55 -5.63
CA GLN A 840 -6.20 20.71 -4.21
C GLN A 840 -5.23 21.87 -3.95
N SER A 841 -4.06 21.86 -4.58
CA SER A 841 -3.04 22.87 -4.32
C SER A 841 -3.39 24.20 -4.98
N ARG A 842 -3.58 24.24 -6.29
CA ARG A 842 -3.82 25.50 -7.00
C ARG A 842 -5.20 26.06 -6.70
N ARG A 843 -6.28 25.32 -6.99
CA ARG A 843 -7.66 25.84 -6.88
C ARG A 843 -8.15 25.92 -5.44
N ARG A 844 -8.17 24.81 -4.70
CA ARG A 844 -8.78 24.76 -3.36
C ARG A 844 -7.97 25.52 -2.32
N ALA A 845 -6.67 25.26 -2.22
CA ALA A 845 -5.79 25.96 -1.29
C ALA A 845 -5.44 27.38 -1.77
N GLY A 846 -5.79 27.72 -3.02
CA GLY A 846 -5.51 29.02 -3.61
C GLY A 846 -4.02 29.29 -3.66
N LEU A 847 -3.18 28.28 -3.86
CA LEU A 847 -1.73 28.39 -3.66
C LEU A 847 -1.10 29.43 -4.58
N VAL A 848 -1.61 29.55 -5.81
CA VAL A 848 -1.13 30.52 -6.80
C VAL A 848 -2.02 31.76 -6.78
N GLU A 849 -3.31 31.63 -7.12
CA GLU A 849 -4.21 32.78 -7.34
C GLU A 849 -4.89 33.32 -6.06
N GLY A 850 -4.71 32.67 -4.89
CA GLY A 850 -5.48 32.99 -3.67
C GLY A 850 -5.18 34.35 -3.03
N ARG A 851 -4.28 35.15 -3.60
CA ARG A 851 -3.96 36.52 -3.17
C ARG A 851 -4.33 37.58 -4.21
N ASP A 852 -4.82 37.17 -5.37
CA ASP A 852 -4.96 38.05 -6.53
C ASP A 852 -5.95 39.19 -6.25
N ALA A 853 -7.12 38.88 -5.68
CA ALA A 853 -8.12 39.90 -5.34
C ALA A 853 -7.60 40.97 -4.35
N ALA A 854 -6.85 40.55 -3.34
CA ALA A 854 -6.26 41.48 -2.36
C ALA A 854 -5.16 42.34 -3.01
N LEU A 855 -4.33 41.75 -3.86
CA LEU A 855 -3.25 42.45 -4.54
C LEU A 855 -3.78 43.44 -5.59
N VAL A 856 -4.81 43.07 -6.36
CA VAL A 856 -5.51 43.98 -7.30
C VAL A 856 -6.09 45.17 -6.55
N LYS A 857 -6.77 44.93 -5.43
CA LYS A 857 -7.31 46.00 -4.59
C LYS A 857 -6.22 46.95 -4.07
N ALA A 858 -5.07 46.41 -3.66
CA ALA A 858 -3.96 47.21 -3.14
C ALA A 858 -3.21 48.00 -4.23
N LEU A 859 -3.09 47.45 -5.44
CA LEU A 859 -2.41 48.09 -6.57
C LEU A 859 -3.30 49.09 -7.33
N GLY A 860 -4.62 48.99 -7.18
CA GLY A 860 -5.59 49.82 -7.92
C GLY A 860 -5.68 49.50 -9.41
N LYS A 861 -5.12 48.38 -9.87
CA LYS A 861 -5.13 47.95 -11.28
C LYS A 861 -5.11 46.42 -11.42
N PRO A 862 -5.55 45.87 -12.57
CA PRO A 862 -5.45 44.43 -12.84
C PRO A 862 -4.01 43.90 -12.76
N LEU A 863 -3.86 42.61 -12.43
CA LEU A 863 -2.57 41.94 -12.54
C LEU A 863 -2.18 41.80 -14.01
N PRO A 864 -0.89 41.89 -14.37
CA PRO A 864 -0.44 41.75 -15.74
C PRO A 864 -0.54 40.28 -16.21
N PRO A 865 -0.61 40.01 -17.52
CA PRO A 865 -0.83 38.65 -18.05
C PRO A 865 0.18 37.60 -17.56
N GLU A 866 1.44 37.98 -17.33
CA GLU A 866 2.49 37.11 -16.81
C GLU A 866 2.26 36.62 -15.38
N ALA A 867 1.28 37.18 -14.67
CA ALA A 867 0.82 36.65 -13.39
C ALA A 867 -0.10 35.43 -13.54
N ALA A 868 -0.58 35.10 -14.74
CA ALA A 868 -1.33 33.86 -14.98
C ALA A 868 -0.37 32.67 -15.24
N PRO A 869 -0.64 31.47 -14.69
CA PRO A 869 0.08 30.27 -15.11
C PRO A 869 -0.06 30.02 -16.61
N GLY A 870 1.06 29.69 -17.26
CA GLY A 870 1.08 29.34 -18.68
C GLY A 870 0.28 28.06 -18.95
N ARG A 871 -0.38 27.99 -20.11
CA ARG A 871 -1.20 26.84 -20.51
C ARG A 871 -0.53 25.93 -21.54
N VAL A 872 0.54 26.41 -22.16
CA VAL A 872 1.24 25.69 -23.24
C VAL A 872 2.24 24.70 -22.65
N TYR A 873 2.28 23.49 -23.21
CA TYR A 873 3.32 22.52 -22.89
C TYR A 873 4.65 22.95 -23.50
N THR A 874 5.71 23.03 -22.70
CA THR A 874 7.06 23.43 -23.17
C THR A 874 8.11 22.34 -22.99
N GLY A 875 7.73 21.20 -22.42
CA GLY A 875 8.59 20.05 -22.17
C GLY A 875 8.91 19.23 -23.44
N PRO A 876 9.60 18.09 -23.28
CA PRO A 876 9.96 17.23 -24.40
C PRO A 876 8.72 16.57 -25.01
N ALA A 877 8.68 16.52 -26.35
CA ALA A 877 7.66 15.80 -27.08
C ALA A 877 7.74 14.29 -26.77
N GLN A 878 6.60 13.63 -26.55
CA GLN A 878 6.57 12.22 -26.16
C GLN A 878 5.26 11.52 -26.51
N LEU A 879 5.36 10.21 -26.73
CA LEU A 879 4.22 9.30 -26.83
C LEU A 879 4.03 8.58 -25.51
N ILE A 880 2.81 8.64 -24.96
CA ILE A 880 2.44 8.03 -23.68
C ILE A 880 1.31 7.05 -23.94
N LEU A 881 1.47 5.82 -23.44
CA LEU A 881 0.41 4.81 -23.38
C LEU A 881 0.11 4.55 -21.90
N PRO A 882 -0.94 5.16 -21.32
CA PRO A 882 -1.22 5.04 -19.87
C PRO A 882 -1.45 3.61 -19.41
N THR A 883 -1.91 2.73 -20.31
CA THR A 883 -2.23 1.34 -20.02
C THR A 883 -1.56 0.45 -21.07
N VAL A 884 -0.70 -0.47 -20.61
CA VAL A 884 0.03 -1.39 -21.49
C VAL A 884 -0.35 -2.83 -21.14
N ARG A 885 -1.10 -3.49 -22.02
CA ARG A 885 -1.41 -4.91 -21.92
C ARG A 885 -0.29 -5.73 -22.56
N SER A 886 0.26 -6.67 -21.81
CA SER A 886 1.26 -7.65 -22.29
C SER A 886 0.65 -9.05 -22.51
N VAL A 887 -0.55 -9.26 -21.98
CA VAL A 887 -1.35 -10.48 -22.15
C VAL A 887 -2.77 -10.09 -22.51
N VAL A 888 -3.32 -10.72 -23.54
CA VAL A 888 -4.74 -10.67 -23.92
C VAL A 888 -5.29 -12.09 -24.01
N VAL A 889 -6.57 -12.28 -23.72
CA VAL A 889 -7.23 -13.58 -23.86
C VAL A 889 -7.60 -13.78 -25.34
N ARG A 890 -7.54 -15.02 -25.83
CA ARG A 890 -8.05 -15.36 -27.17
C ARG A 890 -9.50 -14.89 -27.31
N ALA A 891 -9.80 -14.24 -28.43
CA ALA A 891 -11.10 -13.60 -28.72
C ALA A 891 -11.38 -12.28 -27.95
N GLU A 892 -10.44 -11.76 -27.15
CA GLU A 892 -10.53 -10.43 -26.53
C GLU A 892 -10.03 -9.34 -27.51
N PRO A 893 -10.81 -8.27 -27.78
CA PRO A 893 -10.31 -7.09 -28.47
C PRO A 893 -9.37 -6.29 -27.56
N LEU A 894 -8.40 -5.58 -28.14
CA LEU A 894 -7.47 -4.73 -27.37
C LEU A 894 -7.65 -3.27 -27.76
N LYS A 895 -7.99 -2.42 -26.79
CA LYS A 895 -8.04 -0.97 -26.96
C LYS A 895 -6.73 -0.36 -26.46
N ILE A 896 -6.10 0.46 -27.28
CA ILE A 896 -4.84 1.13 -26.96
C ILE A 896 -5.10 2.63 -26.96
N LYS A 897 -5.00 3.26 -25.79
CA LYS A 897 -5.06 4.72 -25.64
C LYS A 897 -3.65 5.29 -25.78
N ILE A 898 -3.51 6.31 -26.61
CA ILE A 898 -2.23 6.97 -26.92
C ILE A 898 -2.39 8.45 -26.63
N ILE A 899 -1.43 9.06 -25.95
CA ILE A 899 -1.33 10.50 -25.79
C ILE A 899 -0.06 10.95 -26.53
N ALA A 900 -0.22 11.74 -27.59
CA ALA A 900 0.87 12.24 -28.41
C ALA A 900 1.14 13.71 -28.06
N LEU A 901 1.93 13.91 -27.02
CA LEU A 901 2.16 15.21 -26.41
C LEU A 901 3.33 15.93 -27.07
N ASP A 902 3.08 17.15 -27.55
CA ASP A 902 4.09 18.04 -28.13
C ASP A 902 3.65 19.51 -27.91
N ARG A 903 4.51 20.48 -28.24
CA ARG A 903 4.23 21.92 -28.14
C ARG A 903 3.14 22.38 -29.10
N GLN A 904 2.99 21.66 -30.21
CA GLN A 904 1.97 21.84 -31.22
C GLN A 904 1.28 20.49 -31.47
N GLU A 905 0.10 20.52 -32.07
CA GLU A 905 -0.60 19.28 -32.43
C GLU A 905 0.23 18.43 -33.40
N VAL A 906 0.27 17.12 -33.16
CA VAL A 906 0.96 16.18 -34.05
C VAL A 906 0.17 15.98 -35.34
N LYS A 907 0.86 15.81 -36.47
CA LYS A 907 0.25 15.63 -37.80
C LYS A 907 -0.44 14.27 -37.94
N SER A 908 0.11 13.24 -37.32
CA SER A 908 -0.44 11.88 -37.37
C SER A 908 0.09 11.02 -36.24
N VAL A 909 -0.69 9.99 -35.88
CA VAL A 909 -0.32 8.94 -34.94
C VAL A 909 -0.65 7.58 -35.58
N THR A 910 0.32 6.70 -35.65
CA THR A 910 0.20 5.39 -36.32
C THR A 910 0.70 4.28 -35.41
N LEU A 911 -0.09 3.22 -35.29
CA LEU A 911 0.34 1.97 -34.68
C LEU A 911 0.82 1.00 -35.76
N HIS A 912 2.03 0.49 -35.61
CA HIS A 912 2.63 -0.49 -36.50
C HIS A 912 2.52 -1.87 -35.84
N LEU A 913 1.79 -2.80 -36.45
CA LEU A 913 1.48 -4.13 -35.91
C LEU A 913 2.06 -5.24 -36.78
N ARG A 914 2.62 -6.30 -36.20
CA ARG A 914 2.92 -7.54 -36.93
C ARG A 914 2.82 -8.78 -36.03
N PRO A 915 2.76 -10.00 -36.60
CA PRO A 915 2.96 -11.23 -35.84
C PRO A 915 4.31 -11.21 -35.10
N LEU A 916 4.37 -11.78 -33.90
CA LEU A 916 5.57 -11.73 -33.06
C LEU A 916 6.82 -12.25 -33.82
N GLY A 917 7.82 -11.39 -33.98
CA GLY A 917 9.13 -11.72 -34.55
C GLY A 917 9.19 -11.98 -36.06
N ARG A 918 8.09 -11.80 -36.81
CA ARG A 918 8.04 -12.16 -38.24
C ARG A 918 7.02 -11.35 -39.04
N GLY A 919 7.18 -11.40 -40.37
CA GLY A 919 6.25 -10.79 -41.32
C GLY A 919 6.41 -9.27 -41.45
N LYS A 920 5.58 -8.69 -42.32
CA LYS A 920 5.56 -7.25 -42.61
C LYS A 920 4.76 -6.49 -41.55
N TRP A 921 5.13 -5.24 -41.31
CA TRP A 921 4.36 -4.31 -40.49
C TRP A 921 3.07 -3.93 -41.21
N ARG A 922 1.98 -3.87 -40.45
CA ARG A 922 0.69 -3.31 -40.85
C ARG A 922 0.47 -2.02 -40.07
N ASP A 923 0.26 -0.94 -40.81
CA ASP A 923 0.05 0.38 -40.23
C ASP A 923 -1.44 0.61 -39.97
N ILE A 924 -1.76 1.08 -38.77
CA ILE A 924 -3.11 1.34 -38.32
C ILE A 924 -3.15 2.80 -37.80
N PRO A 925 -3.78 3.72 -38.54
CA PRO A 925 -3.96 5.10 -38.08
C PRO A 925 -4.76 5.14 -36.77
N ALA A 926 -4.30 5.93 -35.80
CA ALA A 926 -5.01 6.12 -34.55
C ALA A 926 -6.15 7.13 -34.72
N LYS A 927 -7.32 6.82 -34.14
CA LYS A 927 -8.47 7.73 -34.11
C LYS A 927 -8.22 8.83 -33.09
N HIS A 928 -8.33 10.09 -33.50
CA HIS A 928 -8.30 11.24 -32.60
C HIS A 928 -9.55 11.28 -31.73
N LEU A 929 -9.37 11.45 -30.42
CA LEU A 929 -10.46 11.54 -29.43
C LEU A 929 -10.65 12.95 -28.87
N GLY A 930 -9.66 13.83 -29.02
CA GLY A 930 -9.66 15.20 -28.53
C GLY A 930 -8.32 15.59 -27.92
N ARG A 931 -7.92 16.86 -28.09
CA ARG A 931 -6.61 17.40 -27.67
C ARG A 931 -5.46 16.50 -28.15
N ALA A 932 -4.57 16.04 -27.27
CA ALA A 932 -3.47 15.15 -27.66
C ALA A 932 -3.80 13.66 -27.52
N VAL A 933 -5.08 13.28 -27.38
CA VAL A 933 -5.50 11.90 -27.06
C VAL A 933 -6.03 11.19 -28.31
N TYR A 934 -5.52 9.98 -28.53
CA TYR A 934 -5.86 9.09 -29.63
C TYR A 934 -6.16 7.68 -29.12
N ALA A 935 -6.78 6.85 -29.97
CA ALA A 935 -6.96 5.43 -29.68
C ALA A 935 -6.89 4.55 -30.92
N VAL A 936 -6.43 3.32 -30.73
CA VAL A 936 -6.49 2.23 -31.71
C VAL A 936 -7.26 1.07 -31.07
N SER A 937 -8.23 0.51 -31.80
CA SER A 937 -8.92 -0.72 -31.40
C SER A 937 -8.44 -1.86 -32.28
N LEU A 938 -7.77 -2.84 -31.69
CA LEU A 938 -7.33 -4.04 -32.37
C LEU A 938 -8.42 -5.12 -32.25
N PRO A 939 -8.79 -5.79 -33.36
CA PRO A 939 -9.72 -6.91 -33.29
C PRO A 939 -9.08 -8.07 -32.52
N PRO A 940 -9.87 -9.05 -32.08
CA PRO A 940 -9.34 -10.16 -31.33
C PRO A 940 -8.23 -10.93 -32.06
N ALA A 941 -7.09 -11.08 -31.38
CA ALA A 941 -5.91 -11.73 -31.94
C ALA A 941 -5.99 -13.26 -31.80
N GLN A 942 -5.51 -13.97 -32.83
CA GLN A 942 -5.40 -15.44 -32.83
C GLN A 942 -4.00 -15.94 -32.46
N ALA A 943 -2.98 -15.10 -32.62
CA ALA A 943 -1.57 -15.41 -32.37
C ALA A 943 -0.87 -14.24 -31.67
N ASP A 944 0.25 -14.53 -31.00
CA ASP A 944 1.08 -13.52 -30.36
C ASP A 944 1.57 -12.49 -31.39
N PHE A 945 1.62 -11.24 -30.98
CA PHE A 945 1.94 -10.11 -31.85
C PHE A 945 2.86 -9.10 -31.16
N GLU A 946 3.43 -8.22 -31.96
CA GLU A 946 4.19 -7.07 -31.46
C GLU A 946 3.79 -5.79 -32.18
N TYR A 947 3.92 -4.68 -31.47
CA TYR A 947 3.63 -3.37 -32.02
C TYR A 947 4.55 -2.28 -31.47
N HIS A 948 4.66 -1.21 -32.24
CA HIS A 948 5.18 0.08 -31.77
C HIS A 948 4.31 1.20 -32.34
N VAL A 949 4.41 2.38 -31.76
CA VAL A 949 3.62 3.56 -32.16
C VAL A 949 4.58 4.64 -32.62
N THR A 950 4.24 5.31 -33.71
CA THR A 950 4.93 6.53 -34.15
C THR A 950 3.98 7.71 -34.22
N ALA A 951 4.52 8.91 -34.06
CA ALA A 951 3.79 10.15 -34.33
C ALA A 951 4.67 11.15 -35.04
N LYS A 952 4.09 11.91 -35.98
CA LYS A 952 4.78 12.98 -36.71
C LYS A 952 4.49 14.31 -36.03
N SER A 953 5.51 14.93 -35.44
CA SER A 953 5.41 16.28 -34.87
C SER A 953 5.08 17.33 -35.94
N ALA A 954 4.65 18.51 -35.50
CA ALA A 954 4.43 19.65 -36.40
C ALA A 954 5.70 20.04 -37.18
N THR A 955 6.87 19.91 -36.55
CA THR A 955 8.19 20.21 -37.15
C THR A 955 8.74 19.09 -38.04
N GLY A 956 8.05 17.94 -38.13
CA GLY A 956 8.44 16.80 -38.96
C GLY A 956 9.28 15.72 -38.25
N ALA A 957 9.75 15.97 -37.02
CA ALA A 957 10.37 14.94 -36.19
C ALA A 957 9.41 13.78 -35.89
N THR A 958 9.94 12.56 -35.80
CA THR A 958 9.15 11.35 -35.52
C THR A 958 9.35 10.91 -34.09
N LEU A 959 8.27 10.87 -33.32
CA LEU A 959 8.23 10.27 -31.98
C LEU A 959 8.00 8.77 -32.12
N VAL A 960 8.59 7.97 -31.22
CA VAL A 960 8.49 6.51 -31.24
C VAL A 960 8.24 5.98 -29.83
N TRP A 961 7.30 5.03 -29.70
CA TRP A 961 7.06 4.27 -28.47
C TRP A 961 6.99 2.76 -28.75
N PRO A 962 7.61 1.89 -27.94
CA PRO A 962 8.56 2.24 -26.87
C PRO A 962 9.82 2.90 -27.44
N ALA A 963 10.59 3.61 -26.61
CA ALA A 963 11.82 4.29 -27.04
C ALA A 963 12.86 3.35 -27.68
N THR A 964 12.76 2.04 -27.44
CA THR A 964 13.64 1.01 -28.00
C THR A 964 13.20 0.48 -29.37
N ALA A 965 12.03 0.87 -29.88
CA ALA A 965 11.54 0.41 -31.16
C ALA A 965 12.34 1.01 -32.34
N PRO A 966 12.45 0.31 -33.49
CA PRO A 966 11.84 -1.00 -33.78
C PRO A 966 12.65 -2.20 -33.26
N ARG A 967 13.78 -1.98 -32.59
CA ARG A 967 14.71 -3.03 -32.14
C ARG A 967 14.12 -3.90 -31.03
N ILE A 968 13.48 -3.28 -30.04
CA ILE A 968 12.69 -3.96 -29.01
C ILE A 968 11.32 -3.27 -28.97
N ASN A 969 10.27 -4.00 -29.34
CA ASN A 969 8.90 -3.52 -29.45
C ASN A 969 8.05 -3.92 -28.23
N GLN A 970 6.86 -3.34 -28.11
CA GLN A 970 5.85 -3.88 -27.19
C GLN A 970 5.33 -5.20 -27.76
N THR A 971 5.35 -6.25 -26.94
CA THR A 971 4.96 -7.60 -27.32
C THR A 971 3.77 -8.06 -26.49
N VAL A 972 2.85 -8.78 -27.12
CA VAL A 972 1.60 -9.23 -26.50
C VAL A 972 1.43 -10.73 -26.71
N VAL A 973 1.25 -11.46 -25.61
CA VAL A 973 0.90 -12.88 -25.63
C VAL A 973 -0.62 -13.02 -25.67
N VAL A 974 -1.11 -13.87 -26.58
CA VAL A 974 -2.50 -14.29 -26.64
C VAL A 974 -2.68 -15.54 -25.79
N ALA A 975 -3.14 -15.37 -24.55
CA ALA A 975 -3.48 -16.46 -23.64
C ALA A 975 -4.65 -17.29 -24.20
N PRO A 976 -4.68 -18.62 -23.96
CA PRO A 976 -5.85 -19.43 -24.31
C PRO A 976 -7.13 -18.91 -23.64
N ALA A 977 -8.28 -19.08 -24.30
CA ALA A 977 -9.56 -18.74 -23.70
C ALA A 977 -9.78 -19.57 -22.44
N THR A 978 -10.01 -18.91 -21.31
CA THR A 978 -10.46 -19.57 -20.08
C THR A 978 -11.97 -19.67 -20.14
N ASN A 979 -12.53 -20.88 -20.14
CA ASN A 979 -13.98 -21.08 -20.29
C ASN A 979 -14.76 -20.28 -19.23
N PRO A 980 -15.49 -19.21 -19.60
CA PRO A 980 -16.23 -18.41 -18.63
C PRO A 980 -17.37 -19.19 -17.98
N GLN A 981 -17.86 -20.26 -18.61
CA GLN A 981 -18.98 -21.04 -18.06
C GLN A 981 -18.60 -21.91 -16.86
N LYS A 982 -17.31 -22.21 -16.63
CA LYS A 982 -16.86 -22.85 -15.38
C LYS A 982 -17.03 -21.96 -14.13
N PHE A 983 -17.32 -20.67 -14.30
CA PHE A 983 -17.60 -19.77 -13.18
C PHE A 983 -18.90 -20.13 -12.42
N ARG A 984 -19.81 -20.92 -13.01
CA ARG A 984 -21.00 -21.44 -12.30
C ARG A 984 -20.75 -22.73 -11.52
N SER A 985 -19.70 -23.51 -11.81
CA SER A 985 -19.58 -24.90 -11.32
C SER A 985 -18.47 -25.17 -10.29
N LEU A 986 -17.62 -24.20 -9.97
CA LEU A 986 -16.51 -24.36 -9.01
C LEU A 986 -16.91 -24.26 -7.52
N ARG A 987 -18.21 -24.36 -7.22
CA ARG A 987 -18.74 -24.62 -5.87
C ARG A 987 -19.87 -25.62 -5.97
N THR A 988 -19.52 -26.83 -6.36
CA THR A 988 -20.32 -28.03 -6.03
C THR A 988 -19.48 -28.82 -5.03
N ASP A 989 -20.14 -29.46 -4.06
CA ASP A 989 -19.64 -29.99 -2.77
C ASP A 989 -18.44 -30.96 -2.80
N LYS A 990 -17.76 -31.17 -3.93
CA LYS A 990 -16.70 -32.17 -4.09
C LYS A 990 -15.28 -31.71 -3.73
N ASP A 991 -15.03 -30.42 -3.49
CA ASP A 991 -13.70 -29.89 -3.12
C ASP A 991 -13.49 -29.76 -1.60
N LEU A 992 -14.46 -30.18 -0.78
CA LEU A 992 -14.24 -30.41 0.65
C LEU A 992 -13.63 -31.79 0.82
N GLY A 993 -12.30 -31.85 0.93
CA GLY A 993 -11.62 -33.05 1.40
C GLY A 993 -12.20 -33.53 2.75
N PRO A 994 -12.13 -34.83 3.05
CA PRO A 994 -12.83 -35.42 4.18
C PRO A 994 -12.42 -34.73 5.49
N THR A 995 -13.42 -34.22 6.19
CA THR A 995 -13.31 -33.82 7.60
C THR A 995 -12.83 -35.00 8.40
N HIS A 996 -11.59 -34.94 8.91
CA HIS A 996 -11.15 -35.87 9.93
C HIS A 996 -11.88 -35.56 11.24
N GLU A 997 -12.91 -36.35 11.53
CA GLU A 997 -13.34 -36.62 12.90
C GLU A 997 -12.32 -37.57 13.54
N ARG A 998 -11.63 -37.07 14.56
CA ARG A 998 -11.36 -37.73 15.85
C ARG A 998 -10.80 -36.72 16.83
#